data_AF-A0A7S3X1J6-F1
#
_entry.id   AF-A0A7S3X1J6-F1
#
_cell.length_a   1.000
_cell.length_b   1.000
_cell.length_c   1.000
_cell.angle_alpha   90.00
_cell.angle_beta   90.00
_cell.angle_gamma   90.00
#
_symmetry.space_group_name_H-M   'P 1'
#
loop_
_entity.id
_entity.type
_entity.pdbx_description
1 polymer ?
#
loop_
_entity_poly.entity_id
_entity_poly.type
_entity_poly.pdbx_seq_one_letter_code
_entity_poly.pdbx_strand_id
1 'polypeptide(L)'
;PITPHCVGASCLSLGLCLRARAITMAFSAIEDLEDYMASERTVELFVPGRICLMGEHSDWAGSYRRFNSSLLPGMCLVSGTNQGLYARACRHPSKLIVTSIDQGGNVCGPTEFSMDPQALLAAAATGDHFSYVAGVAYQILVRCHVSGLVLHNYKTDLPARKGLSSSAAACVLAARAFNRVYDLKLTVRGEMDLGYHGEITTPSQCGRMDQCCAFGPRPVLMTFDGDRLDCEELSLKSTLHLVIVELDGTKDTTVILQRLTKCYPVPDDDAQRGVHELLGAINQRIVRAAMAALDCGDMAALGALMDEAQEHFDRLATPLCPSQLTAPNLHRVLRHEPLRKHIFGAKGVGSQGDGCAQLLCRSATDAEAAMRIVETELGMRTMPLQIGASRPVGQAVVPAASFSAASFPASRTTPPALFPLLDADGILKPAILLLVEQAVDAGLAKVVIVVSPEHKGHFEALFRRPPSPREMARLPPRLQRYAEKIREVGAKVELVEQQEQLGLGHAVLCARAALEEEAPTLLLLGDHLYTTAHPEGTSCVRQLLAAYTGTSVMALQRTAEAHVHRYGCATGKWDISGKASWPTRFGDGGDAEPRRVHLTMLVEKPTAEFAATNLAVPGLPEGTYLSAFGLYIITETGALLQWLADAADARGASPTAPPLQLTEALDVLRAESGLQGYLVDGTRFDIGGEPQATPSSFLSPAPRYPSPPSSLSAPRAAGARAHDGAHDTSAARPRRPSSRRSTRLRRRSSPSRRQRCGGCRGGGRAAGREGRAAPPPPANHSEKARRSSGR
;
A
#
# COMPACT_ATOMS: atom_id res chain seq x y z
N PRO A 1 52.65 12.59 -61.00
CA PRO A 1 51.43 12.09 -61.67
C PRO A 1 51.16 10.61 -61.33
N ILE A 2 50.50 10.34 -60.20
CA ILE A 2 50.02 9.00 -59.81
C ILE A 2 48.70 9.17 -59.04
N THR A 3 47.58 8.74 -59.61
CA THR A 3 46.32 8.42 -58.92
C THR A 3 45.37 7.67 -59.86
N PRO A 4 44.86 6.50 -59.47
CA PRO A 4 43.52 6.03 -59.84
C PRO A 4 42.57 6.17 -58.64
N HIS A 5 41.30 6.46 -58.89
CA HIS A 5 40.28 6.71 -57.87
C HIS A 5 39.03 5.83 -58.08
N CYS A 6 38.08 5.91 -57.14
CA CYS A 6 36.69 5.43 -57.28
C CYS A 6 36.42 3.90 -57.23
N VAL A 7 36.73 3.28 -56.08
CA VAL A 7 35.81 2.29 -55.46
C VAL A 7 35.65 2.67 -53.99
N GLY A 8 34.42 2.91 -53.51
CA GLY A 8 34.18 3.22 -52.08
C GLY A 8 32.85 3.90 -51.72
N ALA A 9 32.20 4.63 -52.64
CA ALA A 9 31.01 5.43 -52.31
C ALA A 9 29.70 4.63 -52.15
N SER A 10 29.64 3.39 -52.64
CA SER A 10 28.38 2.62 -52.77
C SER A 10 27.96 1.84 -51.52
N CYS A 11 28.89 1.47 -50.63
CA CYS A 11 28.55 0.68 -49.43
C CYS A 11 27.97 1.55 -48.29
N LEU A 12 28.45 2.79 -48.14
CA LEU A 12 27.97 3.72 -47.12
C LEU A 12 26.53 4.20 -47.40
N SER A 13 26.18 4.49 -48.65
CA SER A 13 24.81 4.87 -49.02
C SER A 13 23.82 3.72 -48.84
N LEU A 14 24.20 2.48 -49.18
CA LEU A 14 23.38 1.30 -48.90
C LEU A 14 23.17 1.12 -47.39
N GLY A 15 24.22 1.27 -46.59
CA GLY A 15 24.15 1.17 -45.12
C GLY A 15 23.23 2.21 -44.48
N LEU A 16 23.27 3.47 -44.94
CA LEU A 16 22.34 4.50 -44.48
C LEU A 16 20.90 4.25 -44.96
N CYS A 17 20.69 3.87 -46.22
CA CYS A 17 19.34 3.58 -46.73
C CYS A 17 18.70 2.35 -46.06
N LEU A 18 19.49 1.32 -45.71
CA LEU A 18 19.01 0.15 -44.97
C LEU A 18 18.68 0.52 -43.52
N ARG A 19 19.51 1.33 -42.84
CA ARG A 19 19.18 1.85 -41.51
C ARG A 19 17.92 2.73 -41.53
N ALA A 20 17.81 3.64 -42.50
CA ALA A 20 16.64 4.50 -42.64
C ALA A 20 15.36 3.67 -42.87
N ARG A 21 15.38 2.68 -43.77
CA ARG A 21 14.24 1.77 -43.98
C ARG A 21 13.90 0.93 -42.75
N ALA A 22 14.90 0.40 -42.05
CA ALA A 22 14.68 -0.36 -40.82
C ALA A 22 14.04 0.51 -39.73
N ILE A 23 14.48 1.77 -39.59
CA ILE A 23 13.89 2.75 -38.68
C ILE A 23 12.45 3.06 -39.09
N THR A 24 12.16 3.38 -40.36
CA THR A 24 10.79 3.66 -40.83
C THR A 24 9.85 2.45 -40.67
N MET A 25 10.34 1.22 -40.90
CA MET A 25 9.55 0.00 -40.68
C MET A 25 9.32 -0.29 -39.20
N ALA A 26 10.30 0.00 -38.32
CA ALA A 26 10.11 -0.09 -36.88
C ALA A 26 9.05 0.91 -36.39
N PHE A 27 9.11 2.18 -36.83
CA PHE A 27 8.10 3.19 -36.51
C PHE A 27 6.70 2.78 -36.98
N SER A 28 6.54 2.38 -38.26
CA SER A 28 5.24 1.90 -38.77
C SER A 28 4.70 0.71 -37.98
N ALA A 29 5.57 -0.23 -37.59
CA ALA A 29 5.16 -1.40 -36.81
C ALA A 29 4.95 -1.11 -35.30
N ILE A 30 5.30 0.10 -34.84
CA ILE A 30 4.93 0.62 -33.52
C ILE A 30 3.60 1.38 -33.63
N GLU A 31 3.38 2.17 -34.69
CA GLU A 31 2.10 2.82 -34.99
C GLU A 31 0.98 1.75 -35.11
N ASP A 32 1.20 0.68 -35.89
CA ASP A 32 0.29 -0.49 -35.97
C ASP A 32 0.05 -1.16 -34.60
N LEU A 33 1.05 -1.14 -33.69
CA LEU A 33 0.95 -1.73 -32.36
C LEU A 33 0.18 -0.82 -31.39
N GLU A 34 0.41 0.49 -31.44
CA GLU A 34 -0.30 1.48 -30.63
C GLU A 34 -1.78 1.55 -31.03
N ASP A 35 -2.11 1.47 -32.33
CA ASP A 35 -3.49 1.34 -32.81
C ASP A 35 -4.15 0.04 -32.32
N TYR A 36 -3.46 -1.11 -32.35
CA TYR A 36 -3.99 -2.34 -31.76
C TYR A 36 -4.22 -2.20 -30.26
N MET A 37 -3.25 -1.64 -29.53
CA MET A 37 -3.36 -1.41 -28.08
C MET A 37 -4.43 -0.38 -27.70
N ALA A 38 -4.75 0.58 -28.58
CA ALA A 38 -5.86 1.52 -28.40
C ALA A 38 -7.24 0.86 -28.62
N SER A 39 -7.30 -0.27 -29.35
CA SER A 39 -8.53 -1.05 -29.56
C SER A 39 -8.83 -2.07 -28.46
N GLU A 40 -7.85 -2.37 -27.60
CA GLU A 40 -7.90 -3.40 -26.55
C GLU A 40 -7.93 -2.79 -25.13
N ARG A 41 -8.38 -3.56 -24.13
CA ARG A 41 -8.22 -3.13 -22.72
C ARG A 41 -6.76 -3.25 -22.31
N THR A 42 -6.07 -2.12 -22.24
CA THR A 42 -4.69 -2.01 -21.76
C THR A 42 -4.61 -1.89 -20.24
N VAL A 43 -3.44 -2.25 -19.70
CA VAL A 43 -3.00 -1.96 -18.32
C VAL A 43 -1.69 -1.18 -18.35
N GLU A 44 -1.59 -0.12 -17.56
CA GLU A 44 -0.36 0.65 -17.32
C GLU A 44 0.46 -0.03 -16.21
N LEU A 45 1.75 -0.19 -16.44
CA LEU A 45 2.66 -0.99 -15.59
C LEU A 45 3.93 -0.23 -15.28
N PHE A 46 4.39 -0.34 -14.02
CA PHE A 46 5.73 0.07 -13.61
C PHE A 46 6.43 -1.08 -12.88
N VAL A 47 7.70 -1.29 -13.22
CA VAL A 47 8.63 -2.14 -12.45
C VAL A 47 9.96 -1.40 -12.29
N PRO A 48 10.40 -1.14 -11.05
CA PRO A 48 11.67 -0.44 -10.82
C PRO A 48 12.88 -1.35 -11.09
N GLY A 49 14.08 -0.77 -11.10
CA GLY A 49 15.28 -1.53 -10.76
C GLY A 49 15.35 -1.85 -9.27
N ARG A 50 16.47 -2.38 -8.78
CA ARG A 50 16.66 -2.70 -7.36
C ARG A 50 18.01 -2.27 -6.83
N ILE A 51 18.06 -1.90 -5.55
CA ILE A 51 19.30 -1.69 -4.79
C ILE A 51 19.32 -2.55 -3.53
N CYS A 52 20.50 -3.05 -3.18
CA CYS A 52 20.77 -3.69 -1.89
C CYS A 52 21.31 -2.64 -0.92
N LEU A 53 20.57 -2.35 0.15
CA LEU A 53 20.98 -1.42 1.19
C LEU A 53 21.99 -2.12 2.13
N MET A 54 21.70 -3.36 2.54
CA MET A 54 22.57 -4.20 3.39
C MET A 54 22.49 -5.67 2.99
N GLY A 55 23.57 -6.44 3.19
CA GLY A 55 23.55 -7.89 3.06
C GLY A 55 23.72 -8.44 1.63
N GLU A 56 24.50 -7.76 0.79
CA GLU A 56 25.02 -8.29 -0.48
C GLU A 56 25.52 -9.74 -0.33
N HIS A 57 25.40 -10.55 -1.40
CA HIS A 57 25.80 -11.97 -1.45
C HIS A 57 25.03 -12.97 -0.54
N SER A 58 24.12 -12.50 0.32
CA SER A 58 23.42 -13.36 1.27
C SER A 58 22.48 -14.38 0.63
N ASP A 59 22.03 -14.13 -0.61
CA ASP A 59 21.04 -14.94 -1.30
C ASP A 59 21.58 -16.29 -1.75
N TRP A 60 22.73 -16.32 -2.43
CA TRP A 60 23.41 -17.56 -2.76
C TRP A 60 24.03 -18.21 -1.52
N ALA A 61 24.56 -17.41 -0.57
CA ALA A 61 25.19 -17.92 0.65
C ALA A 61 24.19 -18.66 1.56
N GLY A 62 23.02 -18.08 1.81
CA GLY A 62 21.92 -18.73 2.53
C GLY A 62 21.41 -20.00 1.84
N SER A 63 21.53 -20.07 0.50
CA SER A 63 21.14 -21.26 -0.26
C SER A 63 22.04 -22.48 -0.02
N TYR A 64 23.28 -22.30 0.45
CA TYR A 64 24.15 -23.42 0.83
C TYR A 64 23.69 -24.12 2.12
N ARG A 65 22.76 -23.53 2.89
CA ARG A 65 22.19 -24.14 4.09
C ARG A 65 21.48 -25.48 3.82
N ARG A 66 21.07 -25.73 2.57
CA ARG A 66 20.56 -27.03 2.10
C ARG A 66 21.60 -28.16 2.17
N PHE A 67 22.89 -27.83 2.09
CA PHE A 67 24.02 -28.76 2.15
C PHE A 67 24.71 -28.77 3.52
N ASN A 68 24.67 -27.65 4.25
CA ASN A 68 25.18 -27.55 5.61
C ASN A 68 24.23 -26.74 6.50
N SER A 69 23.46 -27.43 7.34
CA SER A 69 22.46 -26.83 8.23
C SER A 69 23.05 -26.02 9.39
N SER A 70 24.37 -26.12 9.65
CA SER A 70 25.08 -25.29 10.63
C SER A 70 25.31 -23.86 10.13
N LEU A 71 25.12 -23.59 8.84
CA LEU A 71 25.13 -22.24 8.30
C LEU A 71 23.93 -21.46 8.84
N LEU A 72 24.11 -20.16 9.07
CA LEU A 72 23.00 -19.26 9.35
C LEU A 72 22.24 -18.95 8.05
N PRO A 73 20.91 -18.72 8.10
CA PRO A 73 20.18 -18.17 6.96
C PRO A 73 20.81 -16.86 6.48
N GLY A 74 20.86 -16.65 5.17
CA GLY A 74 21.24 -15.36 4.60
C GLY A 74 20.17 -14.32 4.91
N MET A 75 20.56 -13.07 5.16
CA MET A 75 19.64 -11.94 5.33
C MET A 75 20.13 -10.77 4.49
N CYS A 76 19.26 -10.13 3.70
CA CYS A 76 19.56 -8.86 3.06
C CYS A 76 18.39 -7.88 3.17
N LEU A 77 18.71 -6.59 3.11
CA LEU A 77 17.76 -5.49 3.09
C LEU A 77 17.87 -4.81 1.72
N VAL A 78 16.84 -4.99 0.91
CA VAL A 78 16.79 -4.56 -0.50
C VAL A 78 15.59 -3.64 -0.72
N SER A 79 15.61 -2.85 -1.78
CA SER A 79 14.46 -2.03 -2.18
C SER A 79 14.42 -1.88 -3.70
N GLY A 80 13.23 -1.72 -4.26
CA GLY A 80 13.11 -1.14 -5.60
C GLY A 80 13.60 0.32 -5.63
N THR A 81 14.02 0.78 -6.79
CA THR A 81 14.37 2.18 -7.09
C THR A 81 13.13 3.01 -7.44
N ASN A 82 13.22 4.35 -7.49
CA ASN A 82 12.15 5.20 -8.04
C ASN A 82 12.20 5.31 -9.58
N GLN A 83 13.30 4.90 -10.21
CA GLN A 83 13.47 4.72 -11.66
C GLN A 83 13.18 3.26 -12.06
N GLY A 84 12.79 3.03 -13.31
CA GLY A 84 12.35 1.71 -13.77
C GLY A 84 12.03 1.59 -15.25
N LEU A 85 11.28 0.52 -15.54
CA LEU A 85 10.60 0.24 -16.79
C LEU A 85 9.13 0.65 -16.65
N TYR A 86 8.65 1.50 -17.56
CA TYR A 86 7.24 1.85 -17.71
C TYR A 86 6.71 1.17 -18.97
N ALA A 87 5.57 0.48 -18.88
CA ALA A 87 5.03 -0.26 -20.00
C ALA A 87 3.51 -0.31 -20.01
N ARG A 88 2.95 -0.46 -21.22
CA ARG A 88 1.57 -0.92 -21.41
C ARG A 88 1.58 -2.40 -21.71
N ALA A 89 0.53 -3.10 -21.29
CA ALA A 89 0.25 -4.44 -21.78
C ALA A 89 -1.23 -4.61 -22.14
N CYS A 90 -1.52 -5.46 -23.12
CA CYS A 90 -2.87 -5.95 -23.42
C CYS A 90 -2.82 -7.42 -23.82
N ARG A 91 -3.99 -8.04 -23.94
CA ARG A 91 -4.12 -9.40 -24.44
C ARG A 91 -3.83 -9.43 -25.95
N HIS A 92 -3.32 -10.56 -26.43
CA HIS A 92 -3.24 -10.88 -27.86
C HIS A 92 -3.76 -12.32 -28.08
N PRO A 93 -4.33 -12.67 -29.24
CA PRO A 93 -4.88 -14.01 -29.48
C PRO A 93 -3.84 -15.15 -29.42
N SER A 94 -2.65 -15.00 -30.02
CA SER A 94 -1.73 -16.16 -30.25
C SER A 94 -0.22 -15.96 -30.06
N LYS A 95 0.29 -14.72 -30.08
CA LYS A 95 1.72 -14.37 -29.96
C LYS A 95 2.03 -13.60 -28.68
N LEU A 96 3.26 -13.71 -28.20
CA LEU A 96 3.88 -12.71 -27.33
C LEU A 96 4.58 -11.68 -28.23
N ILE A 97 4.21 -10.40 -28.12
CA ILE A 97 4.83 -9.31 -28.89
C ILE A 97 5.47 -8.33 -27.91
N VAL A 98 6.77 -8.10 -28.04
CA VAL A 98 7.56 -7.30 -27.09
C VAL A 98 8.24 -6.12 -27.80
N THR A 99 8.15 -4.94 -27.19
CA THR A 99 8.86 -3.71 -27.60
C THR A 99 9.41 -3.00 -26.36
N SER A 100 10.52 -2.29 -26.54
CA SER A 100 11.24 -1.59 -25.46
C SER A 100 11.89 -0.31 -25.98
N ILE A 101 11.84 0.77 -25.19
CA ILE A 101 12.52 2.03 -25.47
C ILE A 101 13.57 2.27 -24.37
N ASP A 102 14.83 2.42 -24.78
CA ASP A 102 15.95 2.63 -23.85
C ASP A 102 16.08 4.09 -23.37
N GLN A 103 17.00 4.35 -22.44
CA GLN A 103 17.28 5.70 -21.91
C GLN A 103 17.73 6.72 -22.98
N GLY A 104 18.23 6.26 -24.13
CA GLY A 104 18.62 7.10 -25.27
C GLY A 104 17.49 7.36 -26.26
N GLY A 105 16.30 6.78 -26.05
CA GLY A 105 15.18 6.81 -26.99
C GLY A 105 15.34 5.83 -28.16
N ASN A 106 16.28 4.89 -28.10
CA ASN A 106 16.41 3.85 -29.12
C ASN A 106 15.31 2.81 -28.90
N VAL A 107 14.55 2.47 -29.94
CA VAL A 107 13.54 1.41 -29.87
C VAL A 107 14.14 0.05 -30.23
N CYS A 108 13.81 -0.94 -29.41
CA CYS A 108 14.10 -2.36 -29.62
C CYS A 108 12.79 -3.12 -29.86
N GLY A 109 12.74 -3.90 -30.94
CA GLY A 109 11.54 -4.61 -31.40
C GLY A 109 10.79 -3.88 -32.52
N PRO A 110 9.54 -4.28 -32.84
CA PRO A 110 8.81 -5.40 -32.21
C PRO A 110 9.51 -6.75 -32.41
N THR A 111 9.47 -7.58 -31.39
CA THR A 111 9.91 -8.97 -31.44
C THR A 111 8.73 -9.87 -31.10
N GLU A 112 8.40 -10.77 -32.02
CA GLU A 112 7.31 -11.72 -31.86
C GLU A 112 7.83 -13.10 -31.44
N PHE A 113 7.15 -13.73 -30.49
CA PHE A 113 7.33 -15.12 -30.13
C PHE A 113 6.00 -15.87 -30.26
N SER A 114 6.05 -17.11 -30.75
CA SER A 114 4.89 -18.02 -30.69
C SER A 114 4.58 -18.37 -29.24
N MET A 115 3.31 -18.41 -28.84
CA MET A 115 2.91 -18.98 -27.53
C MET A 115 2.90 -20.51 -27.58
N ASP A 116 4.07 -21.09 -27.89
CA ASP A 116 4.36 -22.51 -27.81
C ASP A 116 5.48 -22.75 -26.77
N PRO A 117 5.37 -23.74 -25.87
CA PRO A 117 6.38 -23.97 -24.84
C PRO A 117 7.78 -24.30 -25.38
N GLN A 118 7.93 -24.96 -26.52
CA GLN A 118 9.25 -25.29 -27.09
C GLN A 118 9.86 -24.06 -27.75
N ALA A 119 9.06 -23.27 -28.48
CA ALA A 119 9.49 -22.02 -29.10
C ALA A 119 9.95 -20.97 -28.05
N LEU A 120 9.18 -20.81 -26.97
CA LEU A 120 9.55 -19.89 -25.87
C LEU A 120 10.79 -20.35 -25.11
N LEU A 121 10.95 -21.65 -24.87
CA LEU A 121 12.14 -22.21 -24.23
C LEU A 121 13.40 -22.06 -25.10
N ALA A 122 13.28 -22.26 -26.41
CA ALA A 122 14.37 -22.01 -27.36
C ALA A 122 14.77 -20.53 -27.40
N ALA A 123 13.80 -19.61 -27.38
CA ALA A 123 14.03 -18.16 -27.33
C ALA A 123 14.61 -17.69 -25.97
N ALA A 124 14.28 -18.35 -24.86
CA ALA A 124 14.89 -18.08 -23.57
C ALA A 124 16.37 -18.49 -23.53
N ALA A 125 16.74 -19.56 -24.24
CA ALA A 125 18.09 -20.11 -24.26
C ALA A 125 19.12 -19.29 -25.06
N THR A 126 18.71 -18.38 -25.95
CA THR A 126 19.66 -17.60 -26.78
C THR A 126 20.42 -16.54 -25.99
N GLY A 127 19.81 -15.98 -24.92
CA GLY A 127 20.39 -14.88 -24.15
C GLY A 127 20.28 -13.50 -24.81
N ASP A 128 19.40 -13.36 -25.81
CA ASP A 128 19.06 -12.09 -26.45
C ASP A 128 18.33 -11.14 -25.49
N HIS A 129 18.21 -9.86 -25.89
CA HIS A 129 17.60 -8.78 -25.10
C HIS A 129 16.22 -9.14 -24.49
N PHE A 130 15.39 -9.89 -25.22
CA PHE A 130 14.05 -10.30 -24.79
C PHE A 130 13.95 -11.76 -24.31
N SER A 131 15.05 -12.53 -24.25
CA SER A 131 15.04 -13.93 -23.76
C SER A 131 14.50 -14.06 -22.34
N TYR A 132 14.72 -13.05 -21.50
CA TYR A 132 14.12 -12.90 -20.17
C TYR A 132 12.59 -12.94 -20.18
N VAL A 133 11.98 -12.22 -21.13
CA VAL A 133 10.51 -12.14 -21.29
C VAL A 133 9.97 -13.46 -21.84
N ALA A 134 10.68 -14.09 -22.79
CA ALA A 134 10.33 -15.41 -23.31
C ALA A 134 10.43 -16.51 -22.22
N GLY A 135 11.45 -16.47 -21.36
CA GLY A 135 11.61 -17.38 -20.23
C GLY A 135 10.49 -17.28 -19.21
N VAL A 136 10.06 -16.06 -18.86
CA VAL A 136 8.89 -15.86 -17.98
C VAL A 136 7.59 -16.30 -18.66
N ALA A 137 7.40 -15.99 -19.94
CA ALA A 137 6.23 -16.42 -20.70
C ALA A 137 6.13 -17.95 -20.79
N TYR A 138 7.25 -18.66 -20.97
CA TYR A 138 7.33 -20.12 -20.87
C TYR A 138 6.85 -20.61 -19.50
N GLN A 139 7.41 -20.06 -18.41
CA GLN A 139 7.07 -20.45 -17.04
C GLN A 139 5.60 -20.18 -16.69
N ILE A 140 4.95 -19.20 -17.33
CA ILE A 140 3.53 -18.93 -17.15
C ILE A 140 2.69 -19.86 -18.03
N LEU A 141 3.03 -20.05 -19.31
CA LEU A 141 2.28 -20.90 -20.25
C LEU A 141 2.19 -22.37 -19.80
N VAL A 142 3.21 -22.89 -19.09
CA VAL A 142 3.19 -24.27 -18.54
C VAL A 142 2.51 -24.38 -17.16
N ARG A 143 2.09 -23.27 -16.55
CA ARG A 143 1.45 -23.23 -15.21
C ARG A 143 0.02 -22.65 -15.21
N CYS A 144 -0.30 -21.81 -16.19
CA CYS A 144 -1.52 -21.00 -16.26
C CYS A 144 -2.13 -21.07 -17.67
N HIS A 145 -3.46 -21.06 -17.77
CA HIS A 145 -4.15 -21.07 -19.05
C HIS A 145 -4.24 -19.65 -19.64
N VAL A 146 -3.20 -19.25 -20.38
CA VAL A 146 -3.07 -17.93 -21.03
C VAL A 146 -3.04 -18.05 -22.56
N SER A 147 -3.20 -16.91 -23.23
CA SER A 147 -2.99 -16.76 -24.69
C SER A 147 -1.81 -15.82 -24.94
N GLY A 148 -1.78 -15.12 -26.08
CA GLY A 148 -0.77 -14.10 -26.36
C GLY A 148 -0.85 -12.83 -25.50
N LEU A 149 0.23 -12.06 -25.48
CA LEU A 149 0.38 -10.81 -24.74
C LEU A 149 1.11 -9.78 -25.62
N VAL A 150 0.62 -8.53 -25.68
CA VAL A 150 1.46 -7.40 -26.11
C VAL A 150 2.08 -6.76 -24.88
N LEU A 151 3.38 -6.51 -24.90
CA LEU A 151 4.11 -5.78 -23.86
C LEU A 151 4.96 -4.68 -24.52
N HIS A 152 4.57 -3.42 -24.30
CA HIS A 152 5.22 -2.25 -24.88
C HIS A 152 5.82 -1.37 -23.78
N ASN A 153 7.14 -1.49 -23.56
CA ASN A 153 7.90 -0.66 -22.63
C ASN A 153 8.22 0.71 -23.27
N TYR A 154 7.29 1.65 -23.18
CA TYR A 154 7.35 2.98 -23.80
C TYR A 154 8.38 3.93 -23.18
N LYS A 155 8.88 3.65 -21.96
CA LYS A 155 9.90 4.46 -21.30
C LYS A 155 10.76 3.61 -20.36
N THR A 156 12.07 3.78 -20.47
CA THR A 156 13.05 3.33 -19.47
C THR A 156 13.82 4.53 -18.94
N ASP A 157 13.73 4.81 -17.63
CA ASP A 157 14.65 5.73 -16.95
C ASP A 157 15.62 5.01 -15.99
N LEU A 158 15.47 3.69 -15.82
CA LEU A 158 16.48 2.85 -15.17
C LEU A 158 17.80 2.84 -15.97
N PRO A 159 18.97 3.07 -15.35
CA PRO A 159 20.25 2.97 -16.04
C PRO A 159 20.54 1.57 -16.59
N ALA A 160 20.97 1.52 -17.84
CA ALA A 160 21.53 0.32 -18.47
C ALA A 160 22.95 0.01 -17.93
N ARG A 161 23.08 -0.16 -16.61
CA ARG A 161 24.37 -0.15 -15.89
C ARG A 161 24.47 -1.26 -14.84
N LYS A 162 25.70 -1.74 -14.60
CA LYS A 162 25.99 -2.91 -13.77
C LYS A 162 25.61 -2.67 -12.31
N GLY A 163 24.57 -3.37 -11.82
CA GLY A 163 24.22 -3.39 -10.39
C GLY A 163 22.82 -2.89 -10.02
N LEU A 164 21.97 -2.50 -10.98
CA LEU A 164 20.56 -2.11 -10.74
C LEU A 164 19.51 -3.10 -11.29
N SER A 165 19.96 -4.22 -11.85
CA SER A 165 19.17 -5.42 -12.18
C SER A 165 18.04 -5.24 -13.21
N SER A 166 18.41 -4.72 -14.39
CA SER A 166 17.51 -4.60 -15.53
C SER A 166 16.93 -5.93 -16.04
N SER A 167 17.66 -7.05 -15.93
CA SER A 167 17.15 -8.40 -16.29
C SER A 167 15.98 -8.82 -15.40
N ALA A 168 16.16 -8.73 -14.08
CA ALA A 168 15.12 -9.02 -13.10
C ALA A 168 13.91 -8.07 -13.22
N ALA A 169 14.16 -6.78 -13.48
CA ALA A 169 13.09 -5.82 -13.78
C ALA A 169 12.27 -6.22 -15.03
N ALA A 170 12.92 -6.66 -16.11
CA ALA A 170 12.23 -7.17 -17.30
C ALA A 170 11.46 -8.48 -17.04
N CYS A 171 12.03 -9.40 -16.25
CA CYS A 171 11.37 -10.64 -15.85
C CYS A 171 10.10 -10.38 -15.01
N VAL A 172 10.21 -9.50 -14.00
CA VAL A 172 9.08 -9.10 -13.15
C VAL A 172 8.05 -8.31 -13.94
N LEU A 173 8.46 -7.47 -14.91
CA LEU A 173 7.55 -6.76 -15.80
C LEU A 173 6.71 -7.73 -16.65
N ALA A 174 7.34 -8.77 -17.22
CA ALA A 174 6.64 -9.83 -17.93
C ALA A 174 5.65 -10.59 -17.02
N ALA A 175 6.09 -10.99 -15.83
CA ALA A 175 5.26 -11.72 -14.88
C ALA A 175 4.04 -10.89 -14.41
N ARG A 176 4.26 -9.61 -14.14
CA ARG A 176 3.22 -8.64 -13.79
C ARG A 176 2.25 -8.40 -14.94
N ALA A 177 2.74 -8.22 -16.17
CA ALA A 177 1.90 -8.00 -17.35
C ALA A 177 0.92 -9.16 -17.54
N PHE A 178 1.39 -10.41 -17.51
CA PHE A 178 0.52 -11.59 -17.52
C PHE A 178 -0.42 -11.63 -16.30
N ASN A 179 0.07 -11.35 -15.08
CA ASN A 179 -0.75 -11.35 -13.87
C ASN A 179 -1.95 -10.38 -13.97
N ARG A 180 -1.73 -9.17 -14.53
CA ARG A 180 -2.77 -8.13 -14.61
C ARG A 180 -3.70 -8.30 -15.81
N VAL A 181 -3.17 -8.64 -16.99
CA VAL A 181 -3.98 -8.84 -18.21
C VAL A 181 -4.91 -10.06 -18.09
N TYR A 182 -4.52 -11.08 -17.31
CA TYR A 182 -5.31 -12.30 -17.10
C TYR A 182 -5.88 -12.46 -15.69
N ASP A 183 -5.71 -11.48 -14.80
CA ASP A 183 -6.09 -11.53 -13.36
C ASP A 183 -5.72 -12.88 -12.70
N LEU A 184 -4.46 -13.33 -12.88
CA LEU A 184 -3.97 -14.67 -12.51
C LEU A 184 -3.92 -14.93 -11.00
N LYS A 185 -4.38 -13.98 -10.18
CA LYS A 185 -4.42 -14.05 -8.71
C LYS A 185 -3.05 -14.35 -8.08
N LEU A 186 -1.97 -13.94 -8.73
CA LEU A 186 -0.61 -14.07 -8.20
C LEU A 186 -0.35 -12.94 -7.21
N THR A 187 0.24 -13.28 -6.06
CA THR A 187 0.74 -12.28 -5.12
C THR A 187 1.97 -11.59 -5.70
N VAL A 188 2.42 -10.48 -5.12
CA VAL A 188 3.70 -9.83 -5.47
C VAL A 188 4.88 -10.82 -5.41
N ARG A 189 4.87 -11.72 -4.41
CA ARG A 189 5.84 -12.82 -4.29
C ARG A 189 5.68 -13.86 -5.40
N GLY A 190 4.46 -14.10 -5.90
CA GLY A 190 4.21 -14.93 -7.08
C GLY A 190 4.74 -14.31 -8.38
N GLU A 191 4.64 -12.99 -8.55
CA GLU A 191 5.29 -12.25 -9.65
C GLU A 191 6.83 -12.38 -9.54
N MET A 192 7.38 -12.25 -8.33
CA MET A 192 8.81 -12.44 -8.04
C MET A 192 9.31 -13.86 -8.36
N ASP A 193 8.64 -14.90 -7.87
CA ASP A 193 9.03 -16.30 -8.08
C ASP A 193 8.92 -16.71 -9.55
N LEU A 194 7.91 -16.24 -10.29
CA LEU A 194 7.82 -16.44 -11.75
C LEU A 194 8.91 -15.68 -12.51
N GLY A 195 9.21 -14.44 -12.10
CA GLY A 195 10.32 -13.67 -12.64
C GLY A 195 11.66 -14.40 -12.48
N TYR A 196 11.94 -14.90 -11.28
CA TYR A 196 13.15 -15.68 -10.99
C TYR A 196 13.21 -16.98 -11.79
N HIS A 197 12.12 -17.74 -11.84
CA HIS A 197 12.04 -18.96 -12.65
C HIS A 197 12.25 -18.71 -14.14
N GLY A 198 11.77 -17.58 -14.67
CA GLY A 198 12.02 -17.18 -16.05
C GLY A 198 13.47 -16.77 -16.28
N GLU A 199 14.09 -16.03 -15.34
CA GLU A 199 15.50 -15.63 -15.43
C GLU A 199 16.44 -16.84 -15.45
N ILE A 200 16.24 -17.84 -14.59
CA ILE A 200 17.03 -19.10 -14.61
C ILE A 200 16.64 -20.07 -15.76
N THR A 201 15.66 -19.73 -16.59
CA THR A 201 15.40 -20.42 -17.87
C THR A 201 16.31 -19.87 -18.97
N THR A 202 16.95 -18.72 -18.75
CA THR A 202 18.00 -18.14 -19.62
C THR A 202 19.41 -18.54 -19.15
N PRO A 203 20.49 -18.23 -19.89
CA PRO A 203 21.87 -18.40 -19.42
C PRO A 203 22.30 -17.55 -18.20
N SER A 204 21.38 -16.79 -17.57
CA SER A 204 21.67 -15.94 -16.41
C SER A 204 22.10 -16.74 -15.17
N GLN A 205 22.98 -16.14 -14.37
CA GLN A 205 23.42 -16.65 -13.06
C GLN A 205 23.04 -15.71 -11.90
N CYS A 206 22.06 -14.82 -12.13
CA CYS A 206 21.53 -13.95 -11.09
C CYS A 206 20.84 -14.74 -9.96
N GLY A 207 21.06 -14.30 -8.72
CA GLY A 207 20.40 -14.88 -7.55
C GLY A 207 18.99 -14.34 -7.31
N ARG A 208 18.32 -14.88 -6.27
CA ARG A 208 16.93 -14.54 -5.91
C ARG A 208 16.75 -13.15 -5.31
N MET A 209 17.84 -12.45 -5.00
CA MET A 209 17.78 -11.08 -4.45
C MET A 209 17.26 -10.06 -5.47
N ASP A 210 17.54 -10.26 -6.76
CA ASP A 210 17.38 -9.22 -7.77
C ASP A 210 15.91 -9.00 -8.18
N GLN A 211 15.04 -10.01 -8.02
CA GLN A 211 13.61 -9.90 -8.31
C GLN A 211 12.82 -9.14 -7.21
N CYS A 212 13.53 -8.56 -6.22
CA CYS A 212 13.04 -7.56 -5.26
C CYS A 212 12.24 -6.42 -5.92
N CYS A 213 12.54 -6.07 -7.17
CA CYS A 213 11.80 -5.07 -7.94
C CYS A 213 10.28 -5.32 -7.99
N ALA A 214 9.82 -6.56 -7.79
CA ALA A 214 8.40 -6.89 -7.63
C ALA A 214 7.72 -6.06 -6.51
N PHE A 215 8.38 -5.80 -5.39
CA PHE A 215 7.78 -5.09 -4.25
C PHE A 215 7.66 -3.57 -4.45
N GLY A 216 8.16 -3.02 -5.55
CA GLY A 216 8.15 -1.59 -5.83
C GLY A 216 9.22 -0.81 -5.04
N PRO A 217 9.11 0.53 -4.94
CA PRO A 217 10.10 1.40 -4.31
C PRO A 217 10.01 1.38 -2.77
N ARG A 218 9.96 0.18 -2.17
CA ARG A 218 9.79 -0.06 -0.74
C ARG A 218 10.88 -1.03 -0.25
N PRO A 219 11.48 -0.80 0.93
CA PRO A 219 12.43 -1.77 1.48
C PRO A 219 11.76 -3.07 1.89
N VAL A 220 12.46 -4.17 1.66
CA VAL A 220 12.07 -5.54 1.98
C VAL A 220 13.26 -6.21 2.65
N LEU A 221 13.04 -6.81 3.82
CA LEU A 221 13.95 -7.81 4.36
C LEU A 221 13.72 -9.11 3.59
N MET A 222 14.76 -9.67 3.00
CA MET A 222 14.75 -11.03 2.45
C MET A 222 15.61 -11.95 3.30
N THR A 223 15.05 -13.10 3.70
CA THR A 223 15.75 -14.16 4.43
C THR A 223 15.82 -15.42 3.58
N PHE A 224 17.02 -15.96 3.39
CA PHE A 224 17.33 -17.10 2.51
C PHE A 224 17.76 -18.30 3.34
N ASP A 225 16.95 -19.35 3.34
CA ASP A 225 17.11 -20.54 4.17
C ASP A 225 17.07 -21.80 3.28
N GLY A 226 18.22 -22.12 2.67
CA GLY A 226 18.29 -23.14 1.63
C GLY A 226 17.48 -22.73 0.41
N ASP A 227 16.43 -23.50 0.09
CA ASP A 227 15.50 -23.20 -1.00
C ASP A 227 14.28 -22.36 -0.56
N ARG A 228 14.10 -22.16 0.77
CA ARG A 228 13.11 -21.23 1.30
C ARG A 228 13.62 -19.79 1.20
N LEU A 229 12.72 -18.91 0.79
CA LEU A 229 12.84 -17.46 0.84
C LEU A 229 11.68 -16.93 1.67
N ASP A 230 11.92 -15.98 2.57
CA ASP A 230 10.88 -15.23 3.29
C ASP A 230 11.12 -13.72 3.13
N CYS A 231 10.07 -12.97 2.76
CA CYS A 231 10.15 -11.55 2.36
C CYS A 231 9.24 -10.69 3.23
N GLU A 232 9.78 -9.73 3.98
CA GLU A 232 9.03 -8.85 4.88
C GLU A 232 9.12 -7.39 4.40
N GLU A 233 7.98 -6.80 4.04
CA GLU A 233 7.89 -5.38 3.65
C GLU A 233 8.06 -4.44 4.86
N LEU A 234 8.86 -3.38 4.67
CA LEU A 234 9.15 -2.37 5.69
C LEU A 234 8.64 -0.99 5.25
N SER A 235 8.21 -0.18 6.24
CA SER A 235 7.75 1.19 6.00
C SER A 235 8.81 2.21 6.37
N LEU A 236 9.11 3.13 5.44
CA LEU A 236 10.12 4.18 5.64
C LEU A 236 9.52 5.38 6.38
N LYS A 237 10.03 5.70 7.57
CA LYS A 237 9.67 6.94 8.29
C LYS A 237 10.36 8.19 7.74
N SER A 238 11.35 8.03 6.88
CA SER A 238 12.12 9.13 6.29
C SER A 238 12.64 8.69 4.93
N THR A 239 12.74 9.65 4.01
CA THR A 239 13.20 9.42 2.64
C THR A 239 14.69 9.12 2.63
N LEU A 240 15.08 8.04 1.95
CA LEU A 240 16.49 7.73 1.68
C LEU A 240 16.93 8.54 0.46
N HIS A 241 17.82 9.51 0.68
CA HIS A 241 18.51 10.23 -0.39
C HIS A 241 19.82 9.51 -0.68
N LEU A 242 19.92 8.87 -1.85
CA LEU A 242 21.07 8.07 -2.25
C LEU A 242 21.75 8.69 -3.47
N VAL A 243 23.08 8.63 -3.52
CA VAL A 243 23.86 8.89 -4.73
C VAL A 243 24.58 7.62 -5.11
N ILE A 244 24.35 7.15 -6.34
CA ILE A 244 25.10 6.04 -6.93
C ILE A 244 26.28 6.63 -7.70
N VAL A 245 27.48 6.12 -7.43
CA VAL A 245 28.73 6.54 -8.07
C VAL A 245 29.24 5.38 -8.91
N GLU A 246 29.48 5.60 -10.19
CA GLU A 246 30.25 4.68 -11.03
C GLU A 246 31.74 4.92 -10.83
N LEU A 247 32.44 3.88 -10.40
CA LEU A 247 33.84 3.95 -10.01
C LEU A 247 34.79 3.88 -11.21
N ASP A 248 34.24 3.66 -12.42
CA ASP A 248 34.93 3.58 -13.71
C ASP A 248 36.21 2.73 -13.70
N GLY A 249 36.21 1.65 -12.90
CA GLY A 249 37.28 0.67 -12.79
C GLY A 249 36.95 -0.66 -13.47
N THR A 250 37.97 -1.52 -13.56
CA THR A 250 37.85 -2.87 -14.13
C THR A 250 37.60 -3.90 -13.04
N LYS A 251 36.51 -4.65 -13.15
CA LYS A 251 36.27 -5.85 -12.34
C LYS A 251 35.57 -6.96 -13.12
N ASP A 252 35.91 -8.19 -12.79
CA ASP A 252 35.25 -9.41 -13.23
C ASP A 252 34.35 -9.95 -12.10
N THR A 253 33.04 -9.76 -12.27
CA THR A 253 32.01 -10.25 -11.35
C THR A 253 32.04 -11.77 -11.22
N THR A 254 32.33 -12.51 -12.29
CA THR A 254 32.34 -13.97 -12.32
C THR A 254 33.51 -14.50 -11.49
N VAL A 255 34.70 -13.90 -11.63
CA VAL A 255 35.88 -14.25 -10.80
C VAL A 255 35.65 -13.95 -9.32
N ILE A 256 35.01 -12.82 -8.99
CA ILE A 256 34.64 -12.50 -7.59
C ILE A 256 33.70 -13.58 -7.03
N LEU A 257 32.60 -13.86 -7.75
CA LEU A 257 31.59 -14.82 -7.29
C LEU A 257 32.19 -16.23 -7.13
N GLN A 258 32.97 -16.72 -8.11
CA GLN A 258 33.66 -18.01 -8.02
C GLN A 258 34.61 -18.12 -6.81
N ARG A 259 35.26 -17.02 -6.41
CA ARG A 259 36.16 -17.00 -5.25
C ARG A 259 35.40 -17.03 -3.93
N LEU A 260 34.29 -16.29 -3.83
CA LEU A 260 33.47 -16.24 -2.61
C LEU A 260 32.61 -17.50 -2.44
N THR A 261 32.00 -18.03 -3.50
CA THR A 261 31.19 -19.26 -3.44
C THR A 261 32.02 -20.50 -3.12
N LYS A 262 33.31 -20.55 -3.50
CA LYS A 262 34.22 -21.64 -3.12
C LYS A 262 34.33 -21.82 -1.60
N CYS A 263 34.10 -20.79 -0.79
CA CYS A 263 34.14 -20.90 0.67
C CYS A 263 33.05 -21.82 1.24
N TYR A 264 32.03 -22.16 0.45
CA TYR A 264 30.83 -22.89 0.88
C TYR A 264 30.74 -24.28 0.24
N PRO A 265 30.09 -25.27 0.91
CA PRO A 265 29.34 -25.17 2.17
C PRO A 265 30.18 -25.33 3.45
N VAL A 266 31.47 -25.66 3.34
CA VAL A 266 32.40 -25.88 4.46
C VAL A 266 33.72 -25.16 4.14
N PRO A 267 34.29 -24.36 5.05
CA PRO A 267 35.49 -23.56 4.77
C PRO A 267 36.79 -24.33 5.04
N ASP A 268 37.71 -24.39 4.06
CA ASP A 268 39.00 -25.08 4.22
C ASP A 268 39.90 -24.40 5.27
N ASP A 269 39.88 -23.05 5.31
CA ASP A 269 40.87 -22.21 5.99
C ASP A 269 40.24 -21.03 6.76
N ASP A 270 41.06 -20.26 7.48
CA ASP A 270 40.58 -19.14 8.32
C ASP A 270 40.05 -17.94 7.52
N ALA A 271 40.49 -17.73 6.29
CA ALA A 271 39.96 -16.67 5.43
C ALA A 271 38.58 -17.07 4.86
N GLN A 272 38.40 -18.34 4.50
CA GLN A 272 37.08 -18.89 4.16
C GLN A 272 36.13 -18.87 5.37
N ARG A 273 36.62 -19.15 6.59
CA ARG A 273 35.85 -18.97 7.85
C ARG A 273 35.45 -17.50 8.05
N GLY A 274 36.34 -16.56 7.74
CA GLY A 274 36.05 -15.12 7.75
C GLY A 274 34.88 -14.73 6.84
N VAL A 275 34.75 -15.35 5.66
CA VAL A 275 33.58 -15.12 4.77
C VAL A 275 32.28 -15.70 5.35
N HIS A 276 32.34 -16.85 6.04
CA HIS A 276 31.17 -17.39 6.75
C HIS A 276 30.71 -16.48 7.89
N GLU A 277 31.65 -15.89 8.64
CA GLU A 277 31.34 -14.92 9.70
C GLU A 277 30.75 -13.63 9.11
N LEU A 278 31.35 -13.12 8.03
CA LEU A 278 30.93 -11.93 7.29
C LEU A 278 29.48 -12.03 6.81
N LEU A 279 29.18 -13.03 5.97
CA LEU A 279 27.85 -13.18 5.33
C LEU A 279 26.80 -13.79 6.27
N GLY A 280 27.25 -14.47 7.33
CA GLY A 280 26.42 -15.00 8.41
C GLY A 280 26.23 -13.99 9.55
N ALA A 281 26.96 -14.18 10.66
CA ALA A 281 26.66 -13.54 11.93
C ALA A 281 26.84 -12.01 11.92
N ILE A 282 27.89 -11.50 11.25
CA ILE A 282 28.15 -10.07 11.13
C ILE A 282 27.04 -9.41 10.31
N ASN A 283 26.73 -9.96 9.15
CA ASN A 283 25.63 -9.50 8.28
C ASN A 283 24.27 -9.52 8.98
N GLN A 284 23.86 -10.62 9.63
CA GLN A 284 22.58 -10.68 10.34
C GLN A 284 22.44 -9.60 11.42
N ARG A 285 23.53 -9.27 12.14
CA ARG A 285 23.56 -8.15 13.08
C ARG A 285 23.36 -6.81 12.38
N ILE A 286 24.12 -6.54 11.32
CA ILE A 286 24.07 -5.25 10.58
C ILE A 286 22.68 -5.05 9.95
N VAL A 287 22.12 -6.07 9.30
CA VAL A 287 20.77 -6.00 8.70
C VAL A 287 19.70 -5.72 9.75
N ARG A 288 19.72 -6.40 10.90
CA ARG A 288 18.75 -6.13 12.00
C ARG A 288 18.93 -4.75 12.63
N ALA A 289 20.16 -4.27 12.75
CA ALA A 289 20.42 -2.91 13.21
C ALA A 289 19.94 -1.86 12.18
N ALA A 290 20.10 -2.12 10.88
CA ALA A 290 19.61 -1.27 9.81
C ALA A 290 18.07 -1.24 9.76
N MET A 291 17.40 -2.37 9.96
CA MET A 291 15.94 -2.41 10.14
C MET A 291 15.50 -1.53 11.32
N ALA A 292 16.17 -1.63 12.47
CA ALA A 292 15.85 -0.79 13.63
C ALA A 292 16.09 0.71 13.35
N ALA A 293 17.14 1.06 12.61
CA ALA A 293 17.42 2.43 12.17
C ALA A 293 16.33 2.96 11.22
N LEU A 294 15.81 2.15 10.30
CA LEU A 294 14.66 2.51 9.45
C LEU A 294 13.36 2.63 10.26
N ASP A 295 13.09 1.68 11.16
CA ASP A 295 11.91 1.66 12.04
C ASP A 295 11.90 2.84 13.03
N CYS A 296 13.04 3.49 13.33
CA CYS A 296 13.09 4.72 14.13
C CYS A 296 13.31 6.01 13.32
N GLY A 297 13.80 5.93 12.09
CA GLY A 297 14.14 7.08 11.24
C GLY A 297 15.57 7.62 11.42
N ASP A 298 16.47 6.88 12.07
CA ASP A 298 17.85 7.29 12.31
C ASP A 298 18.75 7.00 11.10
N MET A 299 18.81 7.99 10.20
CA MET A 299 19.65 7.92 9.00
C MET A 299 21.16 8.00 9.31
N ALA A 300 21.55 8.51 10.49
CA ALA A 300 22.95 8.56 10.92
C ALA A 300 23.43 7.17 11.37
N ALA A 301 22.60 6.45 12.15
CA ALA A 301 22.85 5.05 12.48
C ALA A 301 22.87 4.17 11.22
N LEU A 302 21.94 4.38 10.27
CA LEU A 302 21.95 3.66 8.99
C LEU A 302 23.24 3.90 8.20
N GLY A 303 23.72 5.15 8.12
CA GLY A 303 24.98 5.49 7.46
C GLY A 303 26.20 4.86 8.14
N ALA A 304 26.28 4.90 9.46
CA ALA A 304 27.36 4.26 10.22
C ALA A 304 27.40 2.73 9.99
N LEU A 305 26.25 2.09 9.83
CA LEU A 305 26.14 0.67 9.47
C LEU A 305 26.58 0.39 8.02
N MET A 306 26.54 1.37 7.10
CA MET A 306 27.04 1.21 5.73
C MET A 306 28.57 1.23 5.70
N ASP A 307 29.19 2.20 6.40
CA ASP A 307 30.65 2.26 6.59
C ASP A 307 31.13 0.96 7.30
N GLU A 308 30.46 0.53 8.39
CA GLU A 308 30.79 -0.73 9.09
C GLU A 308 30.66 -1.97 8.19
N ALA A 309 29.60 -2.06 7.38
CA ALA A 309 29.41 -3.18 6.44
C ALA A 309 30.53 -3.25 5.40
N GLN A 310 31.07 -2.09 4.98
CA GLN A 310 32.20 -2.04 4.07
C GLN A 310 33.50 -2.44 4.77
N GLU A 311 33.80 -1.92 5.96
CA GLU A 311 35.00 -2.28 6.72
C GLU A 311 35.11 -3.79 7.01
N HIS A 312 33.99 -4.45 7.34
CA HIS A 312 33.98 -5.91 7.50
C HIS A 312 34.21 -6.64 6.17
N PHE A 313 33.65 -6.16 5.06
CA PHE A 313 33.87 -6.76 3.73
C PHE A 313 35.33 -6.62 3.30
N ASP A 314 35.91 -5.43 3.44
CA ASP A 314 37.30 -5.12 3.12
C ASP A 314 38.28 -5.98 3.93
N ARG A 315 37.95 -6.25 5.20
CA ARG A 315 38.78 -7.08 6.10
C ARG A 315 38.68 -8.58 5.80
N LEU A 316 37.51 -9.08 5.43
CA LEU A 316 37.22 -10.53 5.42
C LEU A 316 37.07 -11.13 4.01
N ALA A 317 36.57 -10.39 3.02
CA ALA A 317 36.36 -10.89 1.65
C ALA A 317 37.49 -10.52 0.69
N THR A 318 38.03 -9.29 0.78
CA THR A 318 39.09 -8.81 -0.12
C THR A 318 40.34 -9.70 -0.18
N PRO A 319 40.85 -10.30 0.93
CA PRO A 319 41.98 -11.22 0.90
C PRO A 319 41.81 -12.44 -0.02
N LEU A 320 40.58 -12.87 -0.32
CA LEU A 320 40.33 -14.03 -1.21
C LEU A 320 40.33 -13.68 -2.71
N CYS A 321 40.17 -12.40 -3.05
CA CYS A 321 40.17 -11.94 -4.44
C CYS A 321 40.81 -10.53 -4.57
N PRO A 322 42.07 -10.34 -4.13
CA PRO A 322 42.67 -9.01 -4.03
C PRO A 322 42.80 -8.30 -5.38
N SER A 323 42.94 -9.04 -6.49
CA SER A 323 42.99 -8.47 -7.84
C SER A 323 41.66 -7.86 -8.32
N GLN A 324 40.55 -8.09 -7.61
CA GLN A 324 39.21 -7.58 -7.96
C GLN A 324 38.58 -6.74 -6.82
N LEU A 325 38.91 -7.04 -5.57
CA LEU A 325 38.26 -6.47 -4.37
C LEU A 325 39.10 -5.43 -3.62
N THR A 326 40.36 -5.17 -4.02
CA THR A 326 41.17 -4.07 -3.42
C THR A 326 40.61 -2.66 -3.72
N ALA A 327 39.71 -2.57 -4.71
CA ALA A 327 38.81 -1.44 -4.98
C ALA A 327 39.39 -0.01 -4.76
N PRO A 328 40.55 0.32 -5.38
CA PRO A 328 41.19 1.62 -5.18
C PRO A 328 40.31 2.83 -5.53
N ASN A 329 39.40 2.72 -6.50
CA ASN A 329 38.46 3.80 -6.81
C ASN A 329 37.31 3.88 -5.79
N LEU A 330 36.77 2.77 -5.30
CA LEU A 330 35.81 2.74 -4.19
C LEU A 330 36.39 3.48 -2.97
N HIS A 331 37.58 3.08 -2.53
CA HIS A 331 38.21 3.71 -1.37
C HIS A 331 38.77 5.12 -1.65
N ARG A 332 38.83 5.57 -2.90
CA ARG A 332 39.03 6.99 -3.24
C ARG A 332 37.78 7.79 -2.87
N VAL A 333 36.59 7.30 -3.23
CA VAL A 333 35.31 7.94 -2.87
C VAL A 333 35.07 7.91 -1.36
N LEU A 334 35.19 6.74 -0.71
CA LEU A 334 34.88 6.58 0.72
C LEU A 334 35.76 7.41 1.66
N ARG A 335 36.98 7.78 1.21
CA ARG A 335 37.93 8.61 1.97
C ARG A 335 37.99 10.06 1.51
N HIS A 336 37.14 10.48 0.56
CA HIS A 336 37.15 11.86 0.06
C HIS A 336 36.52 12.81 1.09
N GLU A 337 37.36 13.62 1.76
CA GLU A 337 36.96 14.48 2.86
C GLU A 337 35.78 15.43 2.51
N PRO A 338 35.73 16.08 1.34
CA PRO A 338 34.65 17.00 0.99
C PRO A 338 33.24 16.38 1.02
N LEU A 339 33.12 15.05 0.88
CA LEU A 339 31.84 14.34 0.96
C LEU A 339 31.33 14.14 2.39
N ARG A 340 32.23 14.08 3.39
CA ARG A 340 31.89 13.67 4.77
C ARG A 340 30.87 14.59 5.48
N LYS A 341 30.75 15.85 5.03
CA LYS A 341 29.74 16.81 5.49
C LYS A 341 28.34 16.63 4.86
N HIS A 342 28.26 15.98 3.70
CA HIS A 342 27.03 15.78 2.91
C HIS A 342 26.42 14.38 3.09
N ILE A 343 27.22 13.39 3.51
CA ILE A 343 26.79 12.00 3.69
C ILE A 343 26.67 11.60 5.17
N PHE A 344 25.90 10.56 5.44
CA PHE A 344 25.89 9.81 6.70
C PHE A 344 26.83 8.59 6.65
N GLY A 345 26.98 7.96 5.48
CA GLY A 345 27.88 6.83 5.24
C GLY A 345 27.78 6.29 3.80
N ALA A 346 28.61 5.31 3.45
CA ALA A 346 28.74 4.80 2.09
C ALA A 346 29.34 3.39 2.00
N LYS A 347 29.00 2.64 0.95
CA LYS A 347 29.53 1.29 0.65
C LYS A 347 29.54 1.00 -0.85
N GLY A 348 30.29 -0.01 -1.28
CA GLY A 348 30.17 -0.57 -2.64
C GLY A 348 28.85 -1.34 -2.84
N VAL A 349 28.49 -1.64 -4.10
CA VAL A 349 27.18 -2.20 -4.48
C VAL A 349 27.32 -3.48 -5.32
N GLY A 350 26.39 -4.41 -5.13
CA GLY A 350 26.35 -5.71 -5.79
C GLY A 350 27.57 -6.55 -5.40
N SER A 351 28.29 -7.08 -6.40
CA SER A 351 29.46 -7.93 -6.17
C SER A 351 30.72 -7.21 -5.65
N GLN A 352 30.60 -5.98 -5.13
CA GLN A 352 31.72 -5.16 -4.64
C GLN A 352 32.81 -4.93 -5.72
N GLY A 353 34.00 -4.47 -5.32
CA GLY A 353 35.07 -4.03 -6.22
C GLY A 353 34.80 -2.66 -6.86
N ASP A 354 35.65 -2.23 -7.81
CA ASP A 354 35.50 -0.95 -8.52
C ASP A 354 34.40 -0.95 -9.60
N GLY A 355 33.19 -1.38 -9.22
CA GLY A 355 31.98 -1.23 -10.01
C GLY A 355 31.26 0.05 -9.68
N CYS A 356 30.43 -0.01 -8.63
CA CYS A 356 29.60 1.10 -8.17
C CYS A 356 29.66 1.24 -6.65
N ALA A 357 29.56 2.48 -6.16
CA ALA A 357 29.31 2.79 -4.75
C ALA A 357 27.92 3.42 -4.56
N GLN A 358 27.38 3.33 -3.35
CA GLN A 358 26.21 4.07 -2.90
C GLN A 358 26.60 4.95 -1.71
N LEU A 359 26.17 6.20 -1.74
CA LEU A 359 26.33 7.19 -0.68
C LEU A 359 24.96 7.51 -0.09
N LEU A 360 24.79 7.41 1.23
CA LEU A 360 23.58 7.89 1.92
C LEU A 360 23.76 9.36 2.27
N CYS A 361 23.04 10.23 1.56
CA CYS A 361 23.11 11.68 1.69
C CYS A 361 22.13 12.21 2.75
N ARG A 362 22.46 13.35 3.34
CA ARG A 362 21.70 13.96 4.45
C ARG A 362 20.38 14.61 4.03
N SER A 363 20.29 15.00 2.77
CA SER A 363 19.12 15.64 2.14
C SER A 363 19.22 15.54 0.62
N ALA A 364 18.19 15.96 -0.11
CA ALA A 364 18.27 16.12 -1.56
C ALA A 364 19.34 17.15 -1.99
N THR A 365 19.48 18.27 -1.27
CA THR A 365 20.51 19.29 -1.60
C THR A 365 21.92 18.83 -1.28
N ASP A 366 22.08 17.95 -0.29
CA ASP A 366 23.36 17.27 0.00
C ASP A 366 23.67 16.18 -1.03
N ALA A 367 22.65 15.50 -1.58
CA ALA A 367 22.83 14.54 -2.68
C ALA A 367 23.37 15.25 -3.93
N GLU A 368 22.76 16.37 -4.34
CA GLU A 368 23.32 17.19 -5.43
C GLU A 368 24.75 17.68 -5.15
N ALA A 369 25.06 18.05 -3.90
CA ALA A 369 26.40 18.50 -3.52
C ALA A 369 27.42 17.36 -3.61
N ALA A 370 27.07 16.17 -3.14
CA ALA A 370 27.89 14.97 -3.26
C ALA A 370 28.11 14.58 -4.73
N MET A 371 27.06 14.62 -5.57
CA MET A 371 27.17 14.40 -7.02
C MET A 371 28.18 15.36 -7.65
N ARG A 372 28.00 16.67 -7.44
CA ARG A 372 28.91 17.71 -7.98
C ARG A 372 30.36 17.49 -7.57
N ILE A 373 30.63 17.16 -6.31
CA ILE A 373 31.98 16.88 -5.80
C ILE A 373 32.59 15.65 -6.50
N VAL A 374 31.84 14.55 -6.61
CA VAL A 374 32.32 13.32 -7.26
C VAL A 374 32.59 13.53 -8.76
N GLU A 375 31.75 14.31 -9.43
CA GLU A 375 31.89 14.58 -10.87
C GLU A 375 33.03 15.55 -11.18
N THR A 376 33.24 16.61 -10.39
CA THR A 376 34.30 17.61 -10.66
C THR A 376 35.65 17.27 -10.04
N GLU A 377 35.69 16.67 -8.85
CA GLU A 377 36.94 16.41 -8.11
C GLU A 377 37.45 14.98 -8.27
N LEU A 378 36.55 13.99 -8.42
CA LEU A 378 36.93 12.58 -8.60
C LEU A 378 36.82 12.08 -10.05
N GLY A 379 36.19 12.86 -10.95
CA GLY A 379 36.02 12.53 -12.37
C GLY A 379 35.10 11.33 -12.63
N MET A 380 34.24 11.00 -11.67
CA MET A 380 33.36 9.82 -11.71
C MET A 380 31.92 10.22 -12.02
N ARG A 381 31.20 9.40 -12.78
CA ARG A 381 29.81 9.66 -13.16
C ARG A 381 28.87 9.29 -12.01
N THR A 382 27.86 10.11 -11.74
CA THR A 382 26.89 9.84 -10.66
C THR A 382 25.44 9.74 -11.12
N MET A 383 24.58 9.29 -10.21
CA MET A 383 23.13 9.33 -10.37
C MET A 383 22.44 9.54 -9.01
N PRO A 384 21.42 10.41 -8.92
CA PRO A 384 20.57 10.50 -7.74
C PRO A 384 19.56 9.35 -7.75
N LEU A 385 19.38 8.71 -6.60
CA LEU A 385 18.37 7.70 -6.32
C LEU A 385 17.58 8.13 -5.07
N GLN A 386 16.26 8.00 -5.10
CA GLN A 386 15.43 8.31 -3.94
C GLN A 386 14.48 7.17 -3.61
N ILE A 387 14.45 6.77 -2.34
CA ILE A 387 13.49 5.80 -1.82
C ILE A 387 12.60 6.56 -0.82
N GLY A 388 11.36 6.83 -1.22
CA GLY A 388 10.48 7.75 -0.51
C GLY A 388 10.01 7.21 0.83
N ALA A 389 9.81 8.11 1.81
CA ALA A 389 9.07 7.77 3.02
C ALA A 389 7.67 7.22 2.66
N SER A 390 7.22 6.21 3.41
CA SER A 390 5.84 5.73 3.36
C SER A 390 4.93 6.88 3.81
N ARG A 391 4.01 7.32 2.94
CA ARG A 391 3.06 8.40 3.26
C ARG A 391 2.24 7.99 4.50
N PRO A 392 2.24 8.78 5.59
CA PRO A 392 1.47 8.44 6.78
C PRO A 392 -0.03 8.59 6.49
N VAL A 393 -0.85 7.74 7.11
CA VAL A 393 -2.32 7.82 7.05
C VAL A 393 -2.78 9.02 7.89
N GLY A 394 -2.75 10.21 7.30
CA GLY A 394 -3.04 11.48 7.99
C GLY A 394 -4.53 11.85 8.02
N GLN A 395 -5.33 11.28 7.13
CA GLN A 395 -6.74 11.61 6.92
C GLN A 395 -7.67 10.40 7.06
N ALA A 396 -8.90 10.65 7.49
CA ALA A 396 -9.98 9.67 7.49
C ALA A 396 -11.22 10.17 6.77
N VAL A 397 -12.03 9.24 6.25
CA VAL A 397 -13.40 9.47 5.79
C VAL A 397 -14.38 8.57 6.54
N VAL A 398 -15.50 9.15 6.97
CA VAL A 398 -16.55 8.47 7.73
C VAL A 398 -17.91 8.69 7.05
N PRO A 399 -18.38 7.74 6.22
CA PRO A 399 -19.74 7.73 5.71
C PRO A 399 -20.76 7.58 6.85
N ALA A 400 -21.55 8.64 7.07
CA ALA A 400 -22.58 8.75 8.11
C ALA A 400 -23.92 9.31 7.57
N ALA A 401 -24.09 9.33 6.24
CA ALA A 401 -25.24 9.87 5.53
C ALA A 401 -26.36 8.84 5.27
N SER A 402 -26.13 7.56 5.56
CA SER A 402 -26.99 6.45 5.17
C SER A 402 -28.27 6.33 6.00
N PHE A 403 -29.41 6.26 5.34
CA PHE A 403 -30.68 5.84 5.93
C PHE A 403 -30.67 4.33 6.22
N SER A 404 -30.76 3.96 7.50
CA SER A 404 -31.02 2.57 7.89
C SER A 404 -32.52 2.27 7.80
N ALA A 405 -32.91 1.40 6.87
CA ALA A 405 -34.25 0.83 6.84
C ALA A 405 -34.50 -0.13 8.03
N ALA A 406 -33.46 -0.85 8.48
CA ALA A 406 -33.55 -1.85 9.54
C ALA A 406 -33.78 -1.26 10.94
N SER A 407 -33.30 -0.03 11.18
CA SER A 407 -33.56 0.74 12.41
C SER A 407 -34.72 1.75 12.27
N PHE A 408 -35.59 1.60 11.26
CA PHE A 408 -36.80 2.41 11.12
C PHE A 408 -37.82 2.06 12.23
N PRO A 409 -38.50 3.03 12.87
CA PRO A 409 -38.54 4.47 12.56
C PRO A 409 -37.47 5.33 13.24
N ALA A 410 -36.65 4.79 14.15
CA ALA A 410 -35.66 5.59 14.89
C ALA A 410 -34.63 6.28 13.97
N SER A 411 -34.18 5.55 12.93
CA SER A 411 -33.29 6.04 11.88
C SER A 411 -33.79 7.26 11.10
N ARG A 412 -35.10 7.55 11.13
CA ARG A 412 -35.72 8.70 10.45
C ARG A 412 -35.58 10.01 11.24
N THR A 413 -35.35 9.95 12.54
CA THR A 413 -35.19 11.13 13.41
C THR A 413 -33.76 11.33 13.89
N THR A 414 -33.03 10.23 14.04
CA THR A 414 -31.61 10.20 14.44
C THR A 414 -30.92 9.13 13.58
N PRO A 415 -29.93 9.47 12.74
CA PRO A 415 -29.19 8.45 12.00
C PRO A 415 -28.36 7.59 12.96
N PRO A 416 -28.03 6.32 12.63
CA PRO A 416 -27.30 5.42 13.54
C PRO A 416 -25.99 6.00 14.09
N ALA A 417 -25.26 6.76 13.27
CA ALA A 417 -24.05 7.49 13.67
C ALA A 417 -24.26 8.49 14.83
N LEU A 418 -25.50 8.90 15.12
CA LEU A 418 -25.85 9.78 16.23
C LEU A 418 -26.62 9.06 17.36
N PHE A 419 -26.76 7.74 17.31
CA PHE A 419 -27.34 6.98 18.42
C PHE A 419 -26.49 7.13 19.70
N PRO A 420 -27.11 7.41 20.86
CA PRO A 420 -26.42 7.59 22.13
C PRO A 420 -26.08 6.23 22.77
N LEU A 421 -24.81 6.01 23.06
CA LEU A 421 -24.25 4.77 23.58
C LEU A 421 -23.55 5.01 24.91
N LEU A 422 -23.70 4.11 25.88
CA LEU A 422 -22.97 4.18 27.14
C LEU A 422 -21.57 3.60 26.95
N ASP A 423 -20.56 4.46 27.01
CA ASP A 423 -19.15 4.06 26.90
C ASP A 423 -18.61 3.52 28.25
N ALA A 424 -17.49 2.79 28.21
CA ALA A 424 -16.84 2.18 29.36
C ALA A 424 -16.38 3.20 30.42
N ASP A 425 -16.27 4.48 30.05
CA ASP A 425 -15.96 5.57 30.97
C ASP A 425 -17.20 6.09 31.74
N GLY A 426 -18.39 5.58 31.44
CA GLY A 426 -19.67 5.96 32.04
C GLY A 426 -20.35 7.19 31.42
N ILE A 427 -19.84 7.72 30.31
CA ILE A 427 -20.44 8.83 29.57
C ILE A 427 -21.32 8.29 28.43
N LEU A 428 -22.49 8.90 28.24
CA LEU A 428 -23.36 8.66 27.10
C LEU A 428 -22.86 9.46 25.89
N LYS A 429 -22.34 8.79 24.86
CA LYS A 429 -21.66 9.39 23.69
C LYS A 429 -22.40 9.03 22.40
N PRO A 430 -22.57 9.94 21.42
CA PRO A 430 -23.02 9.58 20.08
C PRO A 430 -22.00 8.63 19.40
N ALA A 431 -22.47 7.63 18.65
CA ALA A 431 -21.60 6.64 18.00
C ALA A 431 -20.44 7.25 17.18
N ILE A 432 -20.72 8.30 16.41
CA ILE A 432 -19.72 9.03 15.61
C ILE A 432 -18.61 9.63 16.47
N LEU A 433 -18.90 10.05 17.71
CA LEU A 433 -17.89 10.62 18.60
C LEU A 433 -16.85 9.56 18.97
N LEU A 434 -17.27 8.31 19.24
CA LEU A 434 -16.37 7.19 19.52
C LEU A 434 -15.43 6.91 18.34
N LEU A 435 -15.94 6.97 17.11
CA LEU A 435 -15.14 6.76 15.90
C LEU A 435 -14.13 7.89 15.64
N VAL A 436 -14.57 9.15 15.79
CA VAL A 436 -13.67 10.30 15.61
C VAL A 436 -12.65 10.38 16.75
N GLU A 437 -13.02 10.05 18.00
CA GLU A 437 -12.05 9.90 19.10
C GLU A 437 -11.02 8.80 18.78
N GLN A 438 -11.45 7.61 18.32
CA GLN A 438 -10.50 6.54 17.94
C GLN A 438 -9.55 6.93 16.79
N ALA A 439 -10.03 7.67 15.79
CA ALA A 439 -9.19 8.17 14.70
C ALA A 439 -8.20 9.25 15.17
N VAL A 440 -8.67 10.22 15.95
CA VAL A 440 -7.83 11.33 16.47
C VAL A 440 -6.81 10.83 17.49
N ASP A 441 -7.19 9.93 18.39
CA ASP A 441 -6.30 9.32 19.39
C ASP A 441 -5.37 8.27 18.75
N ALA A 442 -5.62 7.83 17.50
CA ALA A 442 -4.67 7.09 16.67
C ALA A 442 -3.67 7.97 15.90
N GLY A 443 -3.80 9.30 16.00
CA GLY A 443 -2.84 10.28 15.46
C GLY A 443 -3.29 11.02 14.20
N LEU A 444 -4.47 10.71 13.65
CA LEU A 444 -4.92 11.34 12.40
C LEU A 444 -5.12 12.85 12.56
N ALA A 445 -4.75 13.61 11.54
CA ALA A 445 -4.81 15.07 11.52
C ALA A 445 -6.19 15.59 11.07
N LYS A 446 -6.86 14.86 10.15
CA LYS A 446 -8.13 15.25 9.53
C LYS A 446 -9.14 14.11 9.55
N VAL A 447 -10.40 14.41 9.81
CA VAL A 447 -11.52 13.46 9.68
C VAL A 447 -12.67 14.11 8.90
N VAL A 448 -12.98 13.58 7.73
CA VAL A 448 -14.10 14.02 6.88
C VAL A 448 -15.31 13.15 7.21
N ILE A 449 -16.39 13.74 7.72
CA ILE A 449 -17.66 13.03 7.96
C ILE A 449 -18.64 13.40 6.85
N VAL A 450 -19.15 12.40 6.16
CA VAL A 450 -20.13 12.58 5.08
C VAL A 450 -21.53 12.38 5.64
N VAL A 451 -22.38 13.40 5.55
CA VAL A 451 -23.68 13.48 6.24
C VAL A 451 -24.81 13.82 5.27
N SER A 452 -26.05 13.43 5.58
CA SER A 452 -27.22 13.92 4.81
C SER A 452 -27.55 15.37 5.21
N PRO A 453 -28.01 16.25 4.28
CA PRO A 453 -28.27 17.66 4.55
C PRO A 453 -29.23 17.91 5.73
N GLU A 454 -30.28 17.08 5.82
CA GLU A 454 -31.25 17.03 6.92
C GLU A 454 -30.62 16.86 8.31
N HIS A 455 -29.55 16.06 8.44
CA HIS A 455 -28.91 15.73 9.72
C HIS A 455 -27.64 16.53 10.01
N LYS A 456 -27.07 17.22 9.01
CA LYS A 456 -25.84 18.04 9.16
C LYS A 456 -25.88 18.95 10.38
N GLY A 457 -27.01 19.59 10.65
CA GLY A 457 -27.19 20.47 11.81
C GLY A 457 -26.91 19.79 13.17
N HIS A 458 -27.11 18.48 13.29
CA HIS A 458 -26.78 17.72 14.51
C HIS A 458 -25.28 17.47 14.63
N PHE A 459 -24.59 17.12 13.54
CA PHE A 459 -23.12 16.99 13.54
C PHE A 459 -22.44 18.35 13.79
N GLU A 460 -23.02 19.44 13.30
CA GLU A 460 -22.59 20.81 13.63
C GLU A 460 -22.94 21.23 15.06
N ALA A 461 -23.91 20.60 15.72
CA ALA A 461 -24.10 20.75 17.17
C ALA A 461 -22.96 20.06 17.93
N LEU A 462 -22.63 18.83 17.56
CA LEU A 462 -21.65 17.99 18.24
C LEU A 462 -20.21 18.51 18.13
N PHE A 463 -19.74 18.80 16.90
CA PHE A 463 -18.32 19.08 16.64
C PHE A 463 -17.97 20.57 16.53
N ARG A 464 -18.93 21.44 16.14
CA ARG A 464 -18.67 22.87 15.85
C ARG A 464 -19.23 23.85 16.88
N ARG A 465 -20.14 23.42 17.77
CA ARG A 465 -20.85 24.30 18.72
C ARG A 465 -20.64 23.81 20.17
N PRO A 466 -19.56 24.25 20.84
CA PRO A 466 -19.33 23.89 22.24
C PRO A 466 -20.48 24.40 23.14
N PRO A 467 -20.72 23.77 24.31
CA PRO A 467 -21.74 24.22 25.26
C PRO A 467 -21.57 25.69 25.63
N SER A 468 -22.66 26.44 25.76
CA SER A 468 -22.58 27.84 26.16
C SER A 468 -21.98 27.97 27.57
N PRO A 469 -21.41 29.13 27.96
CA PRO A 469 -20.86 29.32 29.31
C PRO A 469 -21.84 28.99 30.45
N ARG A 470 -23.15 29.14 30.21
CA ARG A 470 -24.22 28.80 31.17
C ARG A 470 -24.47 27.29 31.29
N GLU A 471 -24.25 26.54 30.21
CA GLU A 471 -24.33 25.08 30.20
C GLU A 471 -23.04 24.47 30.75
N MET A 472 -21.88 24.99 30.35
CA MET A 472 -20.57 24.59 30.86
C MET A 472 -20.50 24.72 32.40
N ALA A 473 -21.01 25.83 32.95
CA ALA A 473 -21.09 26.04 34.40
C ALA A 473 -22.07 25.11 35.15
N ARG A 474 -22.89 24.32 34.44
CA ARG A 474 -23.76 23.28 35.00
C ARG A 474 -23.16 21.87 34.90
N LEU A 475 -22.14 21.68 34.06
CA LEU A 475 -21.44 20.40 33.92
C LEU A 475 -20.50 20.17 35.10
N PRO A 476 -20.36 18.94 35.63
CA PRO A 476 -19.29 18.59 36.56
C PRO A 476 -17.90 18.80 35.94
N PRO A 477 -16.84 19.08 36.73
CA PRO A 477 -15.48 19.33 36.21
C PRO A 477 -14.82 18.19 35.40
N ARG A 478 -15.41 16.98 35.40
CA ARG A 478 -15.03 15.90 34.46
C ARG A 478 -15.64 16.14 33.07
N LEU A 479 -16.91 16.52 32.99
CA LEU A 479 -17.60 16.77 31.72
C LEU A 479 -17.24 18.13 31.10
N GLN A 480 -16.83 19.12 31.89
CA GLN A 480 -16.25 20.37 31.36
C GLN A 480 -14.99 20.08 30.52
N ARG A 481 -14.02 19.34 31.09
CA ARG A 481 -12.81 18.90 30.38
C ARG A 481 -13.10 17.99 29.19
N TYR A 482 -14.15 17.16 29.26
CA TYR A 482 -14.54 16.33 28.12
C TYR A 482 -15.16 17.17 26.99
N ALA A 483 -15.94 18.21 27.30
CA ALA A 483 -16.42 19.18 26.30
C ALA A 483 -15.27 19.99 25.67
N GLU A 484 -14.18 20.25 26.41
CA GLU A 484 -12.94 20.80 25.84
C GLU A 484 -12.26 19.81 24.88
N LYS A 485 -12.16 18.51 25.22
CA LYS A 485 -11.70 17.47 24.28
C LYS A 485 -12.57 17.39 23.03
N ILE A 486 -13.91 17.39 23.16
CA ILE A 486 -14.83 17.36 22.01
C ILE A 486 -14.59 18.53 21.05
N ARG A 487 -14.29 19.73 21.57
CA ARG A 487 -13.94 20.91 20.77
C ARG A 487 -12.59 20.74 20.04
N GLU A 488 -11.61 20.11 20.67
CA GLU A 488 -10.28 19.84 20.07
C GLU A 488 -10.35 18.74 19.01
N VAL A 489 -11.13 17.70 19.26
CA VAL A 489 -11.48 16.65 18.29
C VAL A 489 -12.26 17.26 17.12
N GLY A 490 -13.27 18.08 17.40
CA GLY A 490 -14.10 18.76 16.40
C GLY A 490 -13.34 19.78 15.53
N ALA A 491 -12.22 20.32 16.00
CA ALA A 491 -11.33 21.16 15.19
C ALA A 491 -10.63 20.38 14.06
N LYS A 492 -10.59 19.04 14.13
CA LYS A 492 -10.11 18.14 13.05
C LYS A 492 -11.23 17.65 12.13
N VAL A 493 -12.49 18.01 12.39
CA VAL A 493 -13.67 17.48 11.69
C VAL A 493 -14.14 18.40 10.57
N GLU A 494 -14.07 17.89 9.35
CA GLU A 494 -14.74 18.47 8.18
C GLU A 494 -16.07 17.74 7.94
N LEU A 495 -17.10 18.49 7.49
CA LEU A 495 -18.44 17.95 7.24
C LEU A 495 -18.82 18.18 5.78
N VAL A 496 -19.04 17.09 5.06
CA VAL A 496 -19.39 17.05 3.64
C VAL A 496 -20.83 16.54 3.48
N GLU A 497 -21.59 17.10 2.54
CA GLU A 497 -22.98 16.68 2.30
C GLU A 497 -23.08 15.67 1.16
N GLN A 498 -23.71 14.53 1.42
CA GLN A 498 -24.24 13.65 0.37
C GLN A 498 -25.70 14.04 0.10
N GLN A 499 -25.97 14.68 -1.04
CA GLN A 499 -27.32 15.13 -1.41
C GLN A 499 -28.26 13.94 -1.73
N GLU A 500 -27.73 12.90 -2.39
CA GLU A 500 -28.48 11.71 -2.81
C GLU A 500 -27.80 10.43 -2.30
N GLN A 501 -28.55 9.54 -1.65
CA GLN A 501 -28.02 8.35 -0.98
C GLN A 501 -27.79 7.17 -1.96
N LEU A 502 -27.05 7.41 -3.04
CA LEU A 502 -26.76 6.43 -4.11
C LEU A 502 -25.78 5.31 -3.72
N GLY A 503 -25.67 4.98 -2.42
CA GLY A 503 -24.81 3.91 -1.89
C GLY A 503 -23.56 4.39 -1.15
N LEU A 504 -22.82 3.42 -0.59
CA LEU A 504 -21.62 3.66 0.22
C LEU A 504 -20.47 4.23 -0.61
N GLY A 505 -20.26 3.72 -1.83
CA GLY A 505 -19.25 4.25 -2.74
C GLY A 505 -19.55 5.70 -3.14
N HIS A 506 -20.83 6.05 -3.34
CA HIS A 506 -21.21 7.44 -3.58
C HIS A 506 -20.89 8.34 -2.36
N ALA A 507 -21.08 7.85 -1.13
CA ALA A 507 -20.75 8.64 0.06
C ALA A 507 -19.24 8.92 0.15
N VAL A 508 -18.40 7.94 -0.20
CA VAL A 508 -16.94 8.15 -0.31
C VAL A 508 -16.60 9.15 -1.41
N LEU A 509 -17.24 9.03 -2.59
CA LEU A 509 -17.04 9.97 -3.70
C LEU A 509 -17.38 11.42 -3.33
N CYS A 510 -18.45 11.66 -2.57
CA CYS A 510 -18.79 13.02 -2.10
C CYS A 510 -17.64 13.68 -1.33
N ALA A 511 -16.80 12.91 -0.64
CA ALA A 511 -15.65 13.42 0.11
C ALA A 511 -14.46 13.86 -0.76
N ARG A 512 -14.48 13.62 -2.09
CA ARG A 512 -13.35 13.87 -3.01
C ARG A 512 -12.70 15.25 -2.82
N ALA A 513 -13.49 16.32 -2.82
CA ALA A 513 -12.99 17.69 -2.67
C ALA A 513 -12.44 18.03 -1.27
N ALA A 514 -12.65 17.16 -0.27
CA ALA A 514 -12.17 17.30 1.10
C ALA A 514 -11.02 16.31 1.45
N LEU A 515 -10.62 15.44 0.53
CA LEU A 515 -9.53 14.48 0.72
C LEU A 515 -8.33 14.86 -0.15
N GLU A 516 -7.12 14.62 0.36
CA GLU A 516 -5.89 14.71 -0.41
C GLU A 516 -5.77 13.43 -1.27
N GLU A 517 -6.00 13.53 -2.59
CA GLU A 517 -6.04 12.36 -3.50
C GLU A 517 -4.74 11.53 -3.50
N GLU A 518 -3.59 12.15 -3.24
CA GLU A 518 -2.30 11.45 -3.15
C GLU A 518 -1.97 10.90 -1.74
N ALA A 519 -2.81 11.14 -0.72
CA ALA A 519 -2.52 10.77 0.66
C ALA A 519 -3.36 9.54 1.08
N PRO A 520 -2.78 8.56 1.81
CA PRO A 520 -3.52 7.39 2.25
C PRO A 520 -4.68 7.75 3.20
N THR A 521 -5.85 7.17 2.97
CA THR A 521 -7.09 7.48 3.70
C THR A 521 -7.58 6.30 4.53
N LEU A 522 -7.85 6.53 5.81
CA LEU A 522 -8.58 5.58 6.66
C LEU A 522 -10.10 5.75 6.46
N LEU A 523 -10.77 4.74 5.91
CA LEU A 523 -12.22 4.67 5.88
C LEU A 523 -12.75 3.93 7.11
N LEU A 524 -13.69 4.56 7.82
CA LEU A 524 -14.46 3.92 8.90
C LEU A 524 -15.95 4.00 8.57
N LEU A 525 -16.68 2.90 8.67
CA LEU A 525 -18.15 2.94 8.55
C LEU A 525 -18.78 3.64 9.77
N GLY A 526 -19.60 4.67 9.55
CA GLY A 526 -20.15 5.54 10.60
C GLY A 526 -21.29 4.93 11.44
N ASP A 527 -21.84 3.82 10.98
CA ASP A 527 -22.88 2.99 11.59
C ASP A 527 -22.31 1.74 12.28
N HIS A 528 -21.00 1.69 12.49
CA HIS A 528 -20.29 0.58 13.09
C HIS A 528 -19.48 1.01 14.33
N LEU A 529 -19.33 0.09 15.27
CA LEU A 529 -18.53 0.26 16.49
C LEU A 529 -17.45 -0.82 16.57
N TYR A 530 -16.27 -0.44 17.06
CA TYR A 530 -15.12 -1.33 17.16
C TYR A 530 -14.63 -1.42 18.61
N THR A 531 -14.68 -2.63 19.16
CA THR A 531 -14.07 -2.99 20.45
C THR A 531 -12.85 -3.85 20.21
N THR A 532 -11.82 -3.69 21.02
CA THR A 532 -10.58 -4.47 20.91
C THR A 532 -10.58 -5.66 21.87
N ALA A 533 -10.04 -6.79 21.43
CA ALA A 533 -9.71 -7.95 22.24
C ALA A 533 -8.18 -8.16 22.35
N HIS A 534 -7.40 -7.20 21.86
CA HIS A 534 -5.95 -7.17 21.94
C HIS A 534 -5.47 -7.06 23.40
N PRO A 535 -4.52 -7.89 23.87
CA PRO A 535 -4.09 -7.91 25.28
C PRO A 535 -3.62 -6.55 25.83
N GLU A 536 -2.98 -5.74 24.98
CA GLU A 536 -2.47 -4.40 25.34
C GLU A 536 -3.52 -3.27 25.25
N GLY A 537 -4.77 -3.59 24.90
CA GLY A 537 -5.83 -2.58 24.70
C GLY A 537 -5.70 -1.77 23.39
N THR A 538 -4.82 -2.18 22.47
CA THR A 538 -4.61 -1.52 21.17
C THR A 538 -5.89 -1.52 20.33
N SER A 539 -6.42 -0.32 20.03
CA SER A 539 -7.67 -0.15 19.28
C SER A 539 -7.59 -0.74 17.87
N CYS A 540 -8.73 -1.16 17.30
CA CYS A 540 -8.79 -1.78 15.98
C CYS A 540 -8.23 -0.87 14.86
N VAL A 541 -8.43 0.45 15.00
CA VAL A 541 -7.81 1.47 14.14
C VAL A 541 -6.28 1.42 14.23
N ARG A 542 -5.71 1.37 15.44
CA ARG A 542 -4.25 1.27 15.64
C ARG A 542 -3.69 -0.07 15.15
N GLN A 543 -4.43 -1.17 15.30
CA GLN A 543 -4.04 -2.48 14.74
C GLN A 543 -3.94 -2.42 13.21
N LEU A 544 -4.93 -1.82 12.52
CA LEU A 544 -4.92 -1.69 11.06
C LEU A 544 -3.84 -0.73 10.56
N LEU A 545 -3.63 0.40 11.25
CA LEU A 545 -2.52 1.34 10.97
C LEU A 545 -1.14 0.68 11.14
N ALA A 546 -1.00 -0.25 12.07
CA ALA A 546 0.23 -1.02 12.25
C ALA A 546 0.37 -2.14 11.20
N ALA A 547 -0.73 -2.70 10.71
CA ALA A 547 -0.74 -3.67 9.61
C ALA A 547 -0.38 -3.06 8.24
N TYR A 548 -0.57 -1.76 8.06
CA TYR A 548 -0.31 -1.01 6.82
C TYR A 548 1.19 -0.89 6.50
N THR A 549 1.62 -1.42 5.35
CA THR A 549 3.02 -1.34 4.84
C THR A 549 3.19 -0.42 3.63
N GLY A 550 2.16 0.34 3.27
CA GLY A 550 2.12 1.14 2.04
C GLY A 550 1.27 0.54 0.92
N THR A 551 0.92 -0.75 0.98
CA THR A 551 -0.19 -1.31 0.18
C THR A 551 -1.50 -1.09 0.92
N SER A 552 -2.57 -0.79 0.18
CA SER A 552 -3.94 -0.72 0.71
C SER A 552 -4.27 -1.97 1.55
N VAL A 553 -4.92 -1.79 2.71
CA VAL A 553 -5.25 -2.89 3.65
C VAL A 553 -6.65 -2.73 4.24
N MET A 554 -7.43 -3.81 4.25
CA MET A 554 -8.74 -3.86 4.91
C MET A 554 -8.71 -4.73 6.16
N ALA A 555 -9.44 -4.32 7.19
CA ALA A 555 -9.70 -5.15 8.35
C ALA A 555 -10.70 -6.26 8.02
N LEU A 556 -10.43 -7.46 8.53
CA LEU A 556 -11.20 -8.67 8.31
C LEU A 556 -11.65 -9.31 9.63
N GLN A 557 -12.75 -10.04 9.54
CA GLN A 557 -13.26 -10.96 10.56
C GLN A 557 -13.56 -12.32 9.93
N ARG A 558 -13.57 -13.37 10.76
CA ARG A 558 -14.16 -14.67 10.42
C ARG A 558 -15.69 -14.55 10.53
N THR A 559 -16.41 -15.01 9.51
CA THR A 559 -17.87 -14.93 9.40
C THR A 559 -18.41 -16.30 8.98
N ALA A 560 -19.37 -16.83 9.75
CA ALA A 560 -20.04 -18.08 9.42
C ALA A 560 -20.98 -17.92 8.21
N GLU A 561 -21.14 -18.99 7.43
CA GLU A 561 -21.89 -19.05 6.18
C GLU A 561 -23.26 -18.36 6.21
N ALA A 562 -24.04 -18.62 7.26
CA ALA A 562 -25.38 -18.04 7.45
C ALA A 562 -25.40 -16.49 7.48
N HIS A 563 -24.25 -15.83 7.62
CA HIS A 563 -24.12 -14.37 7.71
C HIS A 563 -23.36 -13.72 6.54
N VAL A 564 -22.84 -14.46 5.55
CA VAL A 564 -22.04 -13.86 4.45
C VAL A 564 -22.83 -12.86 3.60
N HIS A 565 -24.14 -13.09 3.45
CA HIS A 565 -25.09 -12.21 2.74
C HIS A 565 -25.22 -10.81 3.36
N ARG A 566 -24.63 -10.55 4.54
CA ARG A 566 -24.69 -9.27 5.24
C ARG A 566 -23.52 -8.35 4.90
N TYR A 567 -22.40 -8.87 4.41
CA TYR A 567 -21.13 -8.15 4.32
C TYR A 567 -20.41 -8.36 2.98
N GLY A 568 -19.56 -7.40 2.58
CA GLY A 568 -18.50 -7.66 1.61
C GLY A 568 -17.59 -8.77 2.11
N CYS A 569 -17.46 -9.85 1.34
CA CYS A 569 -16.67 -11.03 1.67
C CYS A 569 -15.47 -11.15 0.73
N ALA A 570 -14.40 -11.78 1.19
CA ALA A 570 -13.13 -11.84 0.46
C ALA A 570 -12.46 -13.22 0.58
N THR A 571 -11.67 -13.55 -0.43
CA THR A 571 -10.73 -14.69 -0.39
C THR A 571 -9.32 -14.23 -0.80
N GLY A 572 -8.32 -15.05 -0.50
CA GLY A 572 -6.92 -14.73 -0.69
C GLY A 572 -5.98 -15.84 -0.26
N LYS A 573 -4.69 -15.50 -0.25
CA LYS A 573 -3.59 -16.39 0.18
C LYS A 573 -3.00 -15.83 1.46
N TRP A 574 -2.85 -16.66 2.50
CA TRP A 574 -2.21 -16.24 3.76
C TRP A 574 -0.80 -15.73 3.49
N ASP A 575 -0.49 -14.56 4.05
CA ASP A 575 0.86 -14.05 4.11
C ASP A 575 1.54 -14.64 5.35
N ILE A 576 2.29 -15.72 5.12
CA ILE A 576 3.11 -16.41 6.12
C ILE A 576 4.47 -15.72 6.35
N SER A 577 4.75 -14.64 5.59
CA SER A 577 5.96 -13.83 5.70
C SER A 577 5.70 -12.67 6.66
N GLY A 578 6.20 -12.72 7.89
CA GLY A 578 6.03 -11.59 8.81
C GLY A 578 6.85 -11.64 10.09
N LYS A 579 7.08 -10.45 10.66
CA LYS A 579 7.78 -10.24 11.94
C LYS A 579 7.27 -11.20 13.01
N ALA A 580 8.19 -11.90 13.67
CA ALA A 580 7.94 -12.62 14.93
C ALA A 580 7.52 -11.70 16.11
N SER A 581 7.36 -10.39 15.86
CA SER A 581 6.91 -9.37 16.82
C SER A 581 5.44 -8.94 16.65
N TRP A 582 4.68 -9.53 15.72
CA TRP A 582 3.22 -9.38 15.73
C TRP A 582 2.65 -10.33 16.80
N PRO A 583 1.72 -9.88 17.66
CA PRO A 583 1.15 -10.73 18.71
C PRO A 583 0.24 -11.79 18.11
N THR A 584 0.84 -12.93 17.79
CA THR A 584 0.17 -14.19 17.53
C THR A 584 -0.46 -14.68 18.83
N ARG A 585 -1.71 -15.15 18.77
CA ARG A 585 -2.36 -15.71 19.97
C ARG A 585 -1.78 -17.09 20.24
N PHE A 586 -0.82 -17.16 21.15
CA PHE A 586 -0.45 -18.41 21.81
C PHE A 586 -1.61 -18.88 22.69
N GLY A 587 -2.51 -19.68 22.11
CA GLY A 587 -3.28 -20.67 22.85
C GLY A 587 -2.39 -21.87 23.21
N ASP A 588 -2.82 -22.68 24.18
CA ASP A 588 -2.05 -23.82 24.67
C ASP A 588 -1.94 -24.96 23.64
N GLY A 589 -0.99 -24.84 22.71
CA GLY A 589 -0.48 -25.94 21.88
C GLY A 589 -0.47 -25.70 20.37
N GLY A 590 0.72 -25.39 19.83
CA GLY A 590 1.05 -25.56 18.42
C GLY A 590 0.66 -24.43 17.48
N ASP A 591 1.66 -23.86 16.83
CA ASP A 591 1.62 -22.99 15.64
C ASP A 591 0.82 -21.67 15.71
N ALA A 592 1.42 -20.63 15.14
CA ALA A 592 0.86 -19.29 15.12
C ALA A 592 -0.08 -19.09 13.92
N GLU A 593 -1.36 -18.81 14.15
CA GLU A 593 -2.28 -18.42 13.07
C GLU A 593 -1.78 -17.15 12.34
N PRO A 594 -1.59 -17.17 11.01
CA PRO A 594 -1.28 -15.97 10.25
C PRO A 594 -2.44 -14.97 10.30
N ARG A 595 -2.13 -13.68 10.45
CA ARG A 595 -3.14 -12.60 10.51
C ARG A 595 -3.26 -11.76 9.24
N ARG A 596 -2.34 -11.92 8.28
CA ARG A 596 -2.33 -11.20 7.01
C ARG A 596 -2.74 -12.12 5.85
N VAL A 597 -3.48 -11.57 4.89
CA VAL A 597 -3.96 -12.27 3.68
C VAL A 597 -3.77 -11.37 2.47
N HIS A 598 -3.07 -11.83 1.44
CA HIS A 598 -3.11 -11.15 0.15
C HIS A 598 -4.40 -11.51 -0.57
N LEU A 599 -5.30 -10.53 -0.77
CA LEU A 599 -6.63 -10.77 -1.29
C LEU A 599 -6.61 -10.99 -2.80
N THR A 600 -7.35 -12.00 -3.25
CA THR A 600 -7.47 -12.39 -4.65
C THR A 600 -8.84 -12.09 -5.24
N MET A 601 -9.86 -11.92 -4.39
CA MET A 601 -11.20 -11.51 -4.82
C MET A 601 -12.02 -10.94 -3.64
N LEU A 602 -12.84 -9.93 -3.91
CA LEU A 602 -13.86 -9.37 -3.03
C LEU A 602 -15.22 -9.38 -3.73
N VAL A 603 -16.28 -9.71 -2.99
CA VAL A 603 -17.67 -9.74 -3.50
C VAL A 603 -18.60 -9.15 -2.45
N GLU A 604 -19.47 -8.23 -2.86
CA GLU A 604 -20.49 -7.64 -1.98
C GLU A 604 -21.61 -8.64 -1.72
N LYS A 605 -21.87 -8.95 -0.44
CA LYS A 605 -23.04 -9.71 0.04
C LYS A 605 -23.35 -10.98 -0.78
N PRO A 606 -22.39 -11.91 -0.94
CA PRO A 606 -22.58 -13.12 -1.73
C PRO A 606 -23.68 -14.03 -1.17
N THR A 607 -24.21 -14.91 -2.02
CA THR A 607 -24.99 -16.06 -1.55
C THR A 607 -24.07 -17.09 -0.87
N ALA A 608 -24.63 -17.94 -0.01
CA ALA A 608 -23.88 -19.03 0.62
C ALA A 608 -23.25 -19.97 -0.42
N GLU A 609 -24.01 -20.36 -1.45
CA GLU A 609 -23.55 -21.19 -2.58
C GLU A 609 -22.37 -20.55 -3.33
N PHE A 610 -22.44 -19.24 -3.60
CA PHE A 610 -21.32 -18.53 -4.22
C PHE A 610 -20.10 -18.50 -3.30
N ALA A 611 -20.30 -18.28 -2.00
CA ALA A 611 -19.22 -18.23 -1.01
C ALA A 611 -18.52 -19.59 -0.87
N ALA A 612 -19.26 -20.68 -0.74
CA ALA A 612 -18.72 -22.05 -0.67
C ALA A 612 -17.90 -22.41 -1.92
N THR A 613 -18.37 -22.01 -3.10
CA THR A 613 -17.71 -22.31 -4.37
C THR A 613 -16.47 -21.43 -4.63
N ASN A 614 -16.52 -20.14 -4.26
CA ASN A 614 -15.57 -19.13 -4.76
C ASN A 614 -14.81 -18.35 -3.68
N LEU A 615 -15.25 -18.35 -2.42
CA LEU A 615 -14.71 -17.51 -1.34
C LEU A 615 -14.11 -18.30 -0.17
N ALA A 616 -14.02 -19.63 -0.28
CA ALA A 616 -13.24 -20.43 0.65
C ALA A 616 -11.78 -19.95 0.72
N VAL A 617 -11.17 -20.00 1.91
CA VAL A 617 -9.78 -19.65 2.15
C VAL A 617 -9.07 -20.87 2.76
N PRO A 618 -7.99 -21.40 2.15
CA PRO A 618 -7.30 -22.58 2.67
C PRO A 618 -6.89 -22.40 4.14
N GLY A 619 -7.16 -23.39 4.98
CA GLY A 619 -6.84 -23.34 6.42
C GLY A 619 -7.89 -22.67 7.31
N LEU A 620 -8.97 -22.09 6.77
CA LEU A 620 -10.18 -21.84 7.56
C LEU A 620 -11.02 -23.11 7.72
N PRO A 621 -11.81 -23.24 8.81
CA PRO A 621 -12.81 -24.28 8.94
C PRO A 621 -13.89 -24.18 7.85
N GLU A 622 -14.49 -25.31 7.50
CA GLU A 622 -15.63 -25.38 6.58
C GLU A 622 -16.79 -24.48 7.06
N GLY A 623 -17.51 -23.84 6.13
CA GLY A 623 -18.55 -22.86 6.42
C GLY A 623 -18.06 -21.56 7.08
N THR A 624 -16.75 -21.31 7.15
CA THR A 624 -16.15 -20.08 7.70
C THR A 624 -15.43 -19.28 6.60
N TYR A 625 -15.82 -18.02 6.43
CA TYR A 625 -15.33 -17.11 5.39
C TYR A 625 -14.69 -15.86 5.99
N LEU A 626 -13.90 -15.13 5.21
CA LEU A 626 -13.41 -13.80 5.58
C LEU A 626 -14.39 -12.74 5.09
N SER A 627 -14.77 -11.81 5.96
CA SER A 627 -15.58 -10.65 5.58
C SER A 627 -15.02 -9.35 6.13
N ALA A 628 -15.40 -8.24 5.50
CA ALA A 628 -15.01 -6.90 5.92
C ALA A 628 -15.40 -6.60 7.37
N PHE A 629 -14.49 -5.95 8.08
CA PHE A 629 -14.67 -5.44 9.45
C PHE A 629 -14.96 -3.92 9.45
N GLY A 630 -15.27 -3.29 8.31
CA GLY A 630 -15.68 -1.88 8.25
C GLY A 630 -14.57 -0.83 8.47
N LEU A 631 -13.32 -1.26 8.62
CA LEU A 631 -12.12 -0.42 8.63
C LEU A 631 -11.25 -0.74 7.40
N TYR A 632 -10.80 0.29 6.69
CA TYR A 632 -9.99 0.16 5.47
C TYR A 632 -8.96 1.28 5.43
N ILE A 633 -7.73 1.00 5.01
CA ILE A 633 -6.73 2.02 4.66
C ILE A 633 -6.48 1.88 3.17
N ILE A 634 -6.72 2.96 2.43
CA ILE A 634 -6.54 3.02 0.98
C ILE A 634 -5.32 3.90 0.70
N THR A 635 -4.29 3.35 0.08
CA THR A 635 -3.13 4.12 -0.40
C THR A 635 -3.53 4.98 -1.59
N GLU A 636 -4.18 4.37 -2.58
CA GLU A 636 -4.51 4.96 -3.87
C GLU A 636 -5.83 5.77 -3.83
N THR A 637 -5.95 6.71 -2.88
CA THR A 637 -7.18 7.49 -2.63
C THR A 637 -7.74 8.14 -3.91
N GLY A 638 -6.90 8.77 -4.74
CA GLY A 638 -7.32 9.36 -6.02
C GLY A 638 -7.85 8.35 -7.02
N ALA A 639 -7.25 7.16 -7.13
CA ALA A 639 -7.71 6.10 -8.04
C ALA A 639 -9.07 5.54 -7.59
N LEU A 640 -9.25 5.33 -6.28
CA LEU A 640 -10.55 4.96 -5.70
C LEU A 640 -11.63 5.99 -6.07
N LEU A 641 -11.33 7.28 -5.87
CA LEU A 641 -12.28 8.36 -6.11
C LEU A 641 -12.56 8.60 -7.60
N GLN A 642 -11.58 8.35 -8.48
CA GLN A 642 -11.80 8.41 -9.92
C GLN A 642 -12.67 7.24 -10.40
N TRP A 643 -12.36 6.00 -10.02
CA TRP A 643 -13.18 4.84 -10.37
C TRP A 643 -14.63 5.01 -9.89
N LEU A 644 -14.82 5.51 -8.67
CA LEU A 644 -16.16 5.78 -8.13
C LEU A 644 -16.90 6.88 -8.89
N ALA A 645 -16.19 7.86 -9.48
CA ALA A 645 -16.78 8.87 -10.34
C ALA A 645 -17.23 8.26 -11.68
N ASP A 646 -16.33 7.57 -12.37
CA ASP A 646 -16.59 6.92 -13.66
C ASP A 646 -17.75 5.89 -13.54
N ALA A 647 -17.77 5.13 -12.44
CA ALA A 647 -18.80 4.15 -12.11
C ALA A 647 -20.12 4.76 -11.60
N ALA A 648 -20.15 6.05 -11.26
CA ALA A 648 -21.38 6.81 -11.00
C ALA A 648 -21.95 7.39 -12.31
N ASP A 649 -21.11 8.04 -13.11
CA ASP A 649 -21.49 8.63 -14.39
C ASP A 649 -22.03 7.56 -15.36
N ALA A 650 -21.40 6.37 -15.41
CA ALA A 650 -21.85 5.24 -16.21
C ALA A 650 -23.19 4.62 -15.74
N ARG A 651 -23.58 4.78 -14.46
CA ARG A 651 -24.89 4.37 -13.94
C ARG A 651 -25.98 5.41 -14.24
N GLY A 652 -25.60 6.69 -14.25
CA GLY A 652 -26.51 7.83 -14.40
C GLY A 652 -27.47 8.02 -13.21
N ALA A 653 -28.20 9.14 -13.22
CA ALA A 653 -29.14 9.53 -12.15
C ALA A 653 -30.48 8.76 -12.21
N SER A 654 -30.44 7.43 -12.34
CA SER A 654 -31.65 6.59 -12.36
C SER A 654 -32.05 6.18 -10.93
N PRO A 655 -33.29 6.49 -10.46
CA PRO A 655 -33.77 6.08 -9.15
C PRO A 655 -33.90 4.55 -8.95
N THR A 656 -33.74 3.76 -10.01
CA THR A 656 -33.76 2.28 -9.97
C THR A 656 -32.39 1.65 -10.21
N ALA A 657 -31.31 2.43 -10.27
CA ALA A 657 -29.96 1.89 -10.38
C ALA A 657 -29.56 1.14 -9.10
N PRO A 658 -28.78 0.05 -9.18
CA PRO A 658 -28.20 -0.58 -7.99
C PRO A 658 -27.23 0.40 -7.30
N PRO A 659 -27.27 0.54 -5.96
CA PRO A 659 -26.44 1.52 -5.27
C PRO A 659 -24.95 1.27 -5.52
N LEU A 660 -24.17 2.33 -5.69
CA LEU A 660 -22.73 2.29 -5.91
C LEU A 660 -22.03 1.70 -4.68
N GLN A 661 -21.49 0.49 -4.82
CA GLN A 661 -20.83 -0.23 -3.74
C GLN A 661 -19.35 0.15 -3.63
N LEU A 662 -18.83 0.19 -2.41
CA LEU A 662 -17.40 0.34 -2.16
C LEU A 662 -16.63 -0.94 -2.57
N THR A 663 -17.20 -2.11 -2.33
CA THR A 663 -16.55 -3.41 -2.54
C THR A 663 -16.21 -3.69 -4.01
N GLU A 664 -16.99 -3.18 -4.96
CA GLU A 664 -16.67 -3.22 -6.40
C GLU A 664 -15.37 -2.48 -6.69
N ALA A 665 -15.25 -1.23 -6.21
CA ALA A 665 -14.06 -0.40 -6.38
C ALA A 665 -12.83 -1.02 -5.69
N LEU A 666 -13.02 -1.66 -4.53
CA LEU A 666 -11.95 -2.35 -3.82
C LEU A 666 -11.43 -3.59 -4.55
N ASP A 667 -12.28 -4.33 -5.30
CA ASP A 667 -11.80 -5.45 -6.12
C ASP A 667 -11.04 -5.00 -7.37
N VAL A 668 -11.43 -3.87 -7.95
CA VAL A 668 -10.67 -3.25 -9.05
C VAL A 668 -9.31 -2.75 -8.57
N LEU A 669 -9.25 -2.05 -7.42
CA LEU A 669 -7.97 -1.66 -6.81
C LEU A 669 -7.12 -2.86 -6.39
N ARG A 670 -7.74 -3.96 -5.92
CA ARG A 670 -7.03 -5.24 -5.72
C ARG A 670 -6.37 -5.74 -7.02
N ALA A 671 -7.00 -5.59 -8.18
CA ALA A 671 -6.41 -5.96 -9.47
C ALA A 671 -5.33 -4.97 -9.96
N GLU A 672 -5.39 -3.69 -9.53
CA GLU A 672 -4.55 -2.58 -10.04
C GLU A 672 -3.35 -2.22 -9.13
N SER A 673 -3.53 -2.09 -7.82
CA SER A 673 -2.45 -1.87 -6.84
C SER A 673 -2.20 -3.08 -5.93
N GLY A 674 -3.21 -3.93 -5.72
CA GLY A 674 -3.18 -5.02 -4.75
C GLY A 674 -3.80 -4.61 -3.42
N LEU A 675 -4.54 -5.53 -2.78
CA LEU A 675 -5.21 -5.27 -1.51
C LEU A 675 -4.84 -6.35 -0.48
N GLN A 676 -4.40 -5.91 0.70
CA GLN A 676 -4.11 -6.79 1.83
C GLN A 676 -5.33 -6.87 2.76
N GLY A 677 -5.46 -8.00 3.44
CA GLY A 677 -6.44 -8.24 4.49
C GLY A 677 -5.74 -8.48 5.83
N TYR A 678 -6.28 -7.92 6.92
CA TYR A 678 -5.76 -8.10 8.27
C TYR A 678 -6.86 -8.57 9.24
N LEU A 679 -6.71 -9.76 9.83
CA LEU A 679 -7.58 -10.26 10.90
C LEU A 679 -7.37 -9.44 12.18
N VAL A 680 -8.37 -8.65 12.55
CA VAL A 680 -8.35 -7.78 13.75
C VAL A 680 -8.65 -8.58 15.01
N ASP A 681 -7.86 -8.36 16.07
CA ASP A 681 -8.15 -8.87 17.42
C ASP A 681 -9.15 -7.94 18.10
N GLY A 682 -10.44 -8.14 17.80
CA GLY A 682 -11.53 -7.27 18.23
C GLY A 682 -12.91 -7.76 17.78
N THR A 683 -13.95 -7.03 18.18
CA THR A 683 -15.34 -7.29 17.80
C THR A 683 -15.98 -6.04 17.22
N ARG A 684 -16.70 -6.23 16.11
CA ARG A 684 -17.46 -5.21 15.39
C ARG A 684 -18.94 -5.33 15.74
N PHE A 685 -19.57 -4.22 16.07
CA PHE A 685 -21.02 -4.12 16.21
C PHE A 685 -21.56 -3.21 15.11
N ASP A 686 -22.48 -3.74 14.31
CA ASP A 686 -23.27 -2.98 13.35
C ASP A 686 -24.49 -2.41 14.09
N ILE A 687 -24.62 -1.09 14.15
CA ILE A 687 -25.77 -0.38 14.74
C ILE A 687 -26.71 0.22 13.69
N GLY A 688 -26.40 0.02 12.40
CA GLY A 688 -27.27 0.35 11.27
C GLY A 688 -28.09 -0.84 10.75
N GLY A 689 -27.64 -2.07 11.00
CA GLY A 689 -28.26 -3.32 10.55
C GLY A 689 -29.52 -3.75 11.31
N GLU A 690 -29.90 -5.01 11.12
CA GLU A 690 -31.04 -5.63 11.83
C GLU A 690 -30.76 -5.72 13.33
N PRO A 691 -31.66 -5.23 14.20
CA PRO A 691 -31.51 -5.38 15.65
C PRO A 691 -31.44 -6.85 16.06
N GLN A 692 -30.34 -7.25 16.71
CA GLN A 692 -30.25 -8.57 17.32
C GLN A 692 -31.34 -8.72 18.39
N ALA A 693 -32.04 -9.87 18.38
CA ALA A 693 -33.26 -10.05 19.16
C ALA A 693 -33.04 -9.83 20.66
N THR A 694 -33.68 -8.80 21.21
CA THR A 694 -33.71 -8.58 22.66
C THR A 694 -34.58 -9.64 23.34
N PRO A 695 -34.26 -10.06 24.58
CA PRO A 695 -35.13 -10.95 25.35
C PRO A 695 -36.55 -10.37 25.46
N SER A 696 -37.55 -11.20 25.16
CA SER A 696 -38.94 -10.81 24.90
C SER A 696 -39.73 -10.43 26.16
N SER A 697 -39.35 -9.33 26.82
CA SER A 697 -39.94 -8.91 28.10
C SER A 697 -40.11 -7.40 28.33
N PHE A 698 -39.46 -6.52 27.58
CA PHE A 698 -39.37 -5.08 27.95
C PHE A 698 -40.60 -4.22 27.63
N LEU A 699 -41.52 -4.68 26.78
CA LEU A 699 -42.79 -3.99 26.50
C LEU A 699 -43.93 -5.01 26.47
N SER A 700 -44.79 -4.97 27.48
CA SER A 700 -46.08 -5.66 27.42
C SER A 700 -46.89 -5.13 26.23
N PRO A 701 -47.56 -5.98 25.44
CA PRO A 701 -48.31 -5.52 24.29
C PRO A 701 -49.46 -4.62 24.74
N ALA A 702 -49.43 -3.36 24.28
CA ALA A 702 -50.57 -2.46 24.41
C ALA A 702 -51.81 -3.11 23.78
N PRO A 703 -53.02 -2.90 24.34
CA PRO A 703 -54.23 -3.53 23.82
C PRO A 703 -54.44 -3.15 22.35
N ARG A 704 -54.62 -4.17 21.50
CA ARG A 704 -54.80 -3.97 20.05
C ARG A 704 -56.04 -3.11 19.82
N TYR A 705 -55.87 -1.94 19.20
CA TYR A 705 -57.01 -1.17 18.69
C TYR A 705 -57.79 -2.03 17.67
N PRO A 706 -59.13 -2.05 17.75
CA PRO A 706 -59.94 -2.80 16.79
C PRO A 706 -59.85 -2.17 15.40
N SER A 707 -59.71 -3.00 14.36
CA SER A 707 -59.68 -2.56 12.98
C SER A 707 -61.00 -1.87 12.58
N PRO A 708 -60.96 -0.82 11.73
CA PRO A 708 -62.18 -0.25 11.16
C PRO A 708 -62.88 -1.28 10.25
N PRO A 709 -64.23 -1.28 10.18
CA PRO A 709 -64.97 -2.26 9.40
C PRO A 709 -64.77 -2.07 7.88
N SER A 710 -64.57 -3.19 7.18
CA SER A 710 -64.29 -3.22 5.74
C SER A 710 -65.58 -3.15 4.91
N SER A 711 -66.04 -1.95 4.58
CA SER A 711 -67.14 -1.78 3.61
C SER A 711 -67.08 -0.45 2.85
N LEU A 712 -66.63 -0.49 1.59
CA LEU A 712 -67.11 0.37 0.50
C LEU A 712 -66.61 -0.17 -0.84
N SER A 713 -67.52 -0.71 -1.66
CA SER A 713 -67.21 -1.31 -2.96
C SER A 713 -67.06 -0.24 -4.05
N ALA A 714 -65.98 -0.30 -4.82
CA ALA A 714 -65.80 0.55 -6.00
C ALA A 714 -66.83 0.20 -7.11
N PRO A 715 -67.46 1.19 -7.78
CA PRO A 715 -68.36 0.92 -8.90
C PRO A 715 -67.62 0.33 -10.11
N ARG A 716 -68.29 -0.58 -10.83
CA ARG A 716 -67.82 -1.07 -12.14
C ARG A 716 -67.88 0.04 -13.20
N ALA A 717 -66.88 0.10 -14.06
CA ALA A 717 -66.95 0.91 -15.28
C ALA A 717 -67.99 0.32 -16.26
N ALA A 718 -68.80 1.19 -16.86
CA ALA A 718 -69.61 0.92 -18.04
C ALA A 718 -69.22 1.94 -19.12
N GLY A 719 -69.06 1.49 -20.37
CA GLY A 719 -68.42 2.28 -21.42
C GLY A 719 -69.34 3.28 -22.12
N ALA A 720 -68.71 4.30 -22.72
CA ALA A 720 -69.30 5.15 -23.75
C ALA A 720 -68.42 5.10 -25.02
N ARG A 721 -69.03 5.26 -26.20
CA ARG A 721 -68.33 5.27 -27.49
C ARG A 721 -67.88 6.69 -27.87
N ALA A 722 -66.99 6.78 -28.86
CA ALA A 722 -66.48 8.03 -29.39
C ALA A 722 -67.55 8.92 -30.04
N HIS A 723 -67.28 10.22 -30.10
CA HIS A 723 -67.79 11.15 -31.10
C HIS A 723 -66.77 12.27 -31.35
N ASP A 724 -66.69 12.74 -32.58
CA ASP A 724 -65.73 13.75 -33.05
C ASP A 724 -66.06 15.18 -32.57
N GLY A 725 -65.04 16.06 -32.59
CA GLY A 725 -65.23 17.48 -32.33
C GLY A 725 -63.90 18.25 -32.25
N ALA A 726 -63.42 18.76 -33.38
CA ALA A 726 -62.27 19.68 -33.40
C ALA A 726 -62.73 21.13 -33.19
N HIS A 727 -61.89 21.97 -32.57
CA HIS A 727 -61.72 23.38 -32.97
C HIS A 727 -60.41 23.98 -32.39
N ASP A 728 -60.03 25.13 -32.93
CA ASP A 728 -58.73 25.82 -32.82
C ASP A 728 -58.80 27.08 -31.91
N THR A 729 -57.68 27.82 -31.80
CA THR A 729 -57.50 29.25 -31.44
C THR A 729 -56.79 29.61 -30.10
N SER A 730 -55.46 29.74 -30.21
CA SER A 730 -54.66 30.96 -29.92
C SER A 730 -54.71 31.74 -28.58
N ALA A 731 -53.50 31.92 -28.01
CA ALA A 731 -52.88 33.20 -27.60
C ALA A 731 -53.07 33.84 -26.18
N ALA A 732 -52.18 34.83 -25.93
CA ALA A 732 -52.18 35.89 -24.91
C ALA A 732 -51.59 35.65 -23.48
N ARG A 733 -50.34 36.13 -23.29
CA ARG A 733 -49.76 36.68 -22.03
C ARG A 733 -50.39 38.07 -21.73
N PRO A 734 -50.43 38.63 -20.47
CA PRO A 734 -49.26 39.34 -19.90
C PRO A 734 -49.12 39.60 -18.36
N ARG A 735 -47.85 39.74 -17.93
CA ARG A 735 -47.23 40.73 -17.00
C ARG A 735 -47.82 41.12 -15.59
N ARG A 736 -46.99 40.88 -14.56
CA ARG A 736 -46.47 41.80 -13.47
C ARG A 736 -46.97 43.27 -13.42
N PRO A 737 -47.11 43.91 -12.22
CA PRO A 737 -45.96 44.61 -11.56
C PRO A 737 -45.95 44.64 -10.00
N SER A 738 -45.33 45.66 -9.35
CA SER A 738 -44.73 45.61 -8.01
C SER A 738 -44.70 46.92 -7.17
N SER A 739 -44.43 46.80 -5.86
CA SER A 739 -43.91 47.83 -4.90
C SER A 739 -43.08 47.11 -3.79
N ARG A 740 -42.17 47.65 -2.96
CA ARG A 740 -41.46 48.95 -2.70
C ARG A 740 -42.02 49.97 -1.66
N ARG A 741 -41.24 50.10 -0.55
CA ARG A 741 -41.01 51.27 0.37
C ARG A 741 -42.14 51.67 1.36
N SER A 742 -41.92 52.42 2.46
CA SER A 742 -40.76 52.60 3.41
C SER A 742 -41.05 53.64 4.53
N THR A 743 -40.55 53.47 5.78
CA THR A 743 -40.03 54.47 6.79
C THR A 743 -40.02 53.84 8.22
N ARG A 744 -39.23 54.14 9.28
CA ARG A 744 -38.15 55.09 9.69
C ARG A 744 -38.54 56.23 10.66
N LEU A 745 -38.07 56.19 11.93
CA LEU A 745 -37.72 57.28 12.92
C LEU A 745 -37.29 56.60 14.27
N ARG A 746 -36.12 56.87 14.91
CA ARG A 746 -35.73 57.93 15.93
C ARG A 746 -36.56 57.94 17.23
N ARG A 747 -36.07 58.13 18.48
CA ARG A 747 -34.74 58.38 19.16
C ARG A 747 -34.88 57.96 20.68
N ARG A 748 -34.11 58.28 21.76
CA ARG A 748 -33.02 59.24 22.13
C ARG A 748 -32.24 58.80 23.44
N SER A 749 -30.90 58.84 23.43
CA SER A 749 -29.91 59.20 24.51
C SER A 749 -30.02 58.92 26.05
N SER A 750 -29.04 58.16 26.59
CA SER A 750 -27.99 58.49 27.64
C SER A 750 -28.36 59.08 29.05
N PRO A 751 -27.42 59.23 30.05
CA PRO A 751 -26.02 58.77 30.23
C PRO A 751 -25.61 58.25 31.67
N SER A 752 -24.30 58.02 31.89
CA SER A 752 -23.50 58.17 33.17
C SER A 752 -23.30 56.96 34.14
N ARG A 753 -22.23 56.83 34.98
CA ARG A 753 -20.78 57.25 34.98
C ARG A 753 -20.03 56.63 36.19
N ARG A 754 -18.67 56.64 36.19
CA ARG A 754 -17.68 56.29 37.27
C ARG A 754 -17.28 54.79 37.30
N GLN A 755 -16.00 54.36 37.35
CA GLN A 755 -14.82 54.60 38.25
C GLN A 755 -14.92 53.82 39.60
N ARG A 756 -13.87 53.21 40.18
CA ARG A 756 -12.40 53.29 39.96
C ARG A 756 -11.62 52.06 40.51
N CYS A 757 -10.39 51.92 39.99
CA CYS A 757 -9.16 51.16 40.35
C CYS A 757 -8.90 50.56 41.76
N GLY A 758 -8.07 49.49 41.80
CA GLY A 758 -7.26 49.00 42.95
C GLY A 758 -7.34 47.47 43.17
N GLY A 759 -6.30 46.72 43.58
CA GLY A 759 -4.86 47.02 43.70
C GLY A 759 -4.05 45.99 44.54
N CYS A 760 -2.83 45.64 44.09
CA CYS A 760 -1.69 45.05 44.84
C CYS A 760 -1.67 43.59 45.39
N ARG A 761 -0.73 42.80 44.81
CA ARG A 761 0.41 42.05 45.42
C ARG A 761 0.23 41.05 46.59
N GLY A 762 0.83 39.86 46.41
CA GLY A 762 1.27 38.90 47.44
C GLY A 762 1.09 37.44 46.99
N GLY A 763 1.99 36.46 47.20
CA GLY A 763 3.36 36.50 47.74
C GLY A 763 3.65 35.34 48.70
N GLY A 764 4.20 34.21 48.24
CA GLY A 764 4.54 33.06 49.10
C GLY A 764 5.30 31.92 48.40
N ARG A 765 6.12 31.18 49.16
CA ARG A 765 6.93 30.01 48.75
C ARG A 765 6.87 28.93 49.85
N ALA A 766 7.39 27.72 49.55
CA ALA A 766 7.70 26.60 50.45
C ALA A 766 6.53 25.67 50.85
N ALA A 767 6.73 24.41 51.30
CA ALA A 767 7.77 23.39 51.00
C ALA A 767 7.37 22.03 51.63
N GLY A 768 7.96 20.90 51.17
CA GLY A 768 7.75 19.53 51.70
C GLY A 768 7.32 18.54 50.59
N ARG A 769 7.94 17.40 50.27
CA ARG A 769 9.06 16.56 50.81
C ARG A 769 8.67 15.32 51.63
N GLU A 770 8.14 14.31 50.94
CA GLU A 770 8.05 12.88 51.35
C GLU A 770 8.39 11.98 50.13
N GLY A 771 8.73 10.68 50.24
CA GLY A 771 8.78 9.86 51.46
C GLY A 771 9.17 8.37 51.38
N ARG A 772 9.91 7.88 50.37
CA ARG A 772 10.44 6.48 50.22
C ARG A 772 9.44 5.32 49.99
N ALA A 773 9.82 4.41 49.09
CA ALA A 773 9.59 2.95 49.20
C ALA A 773 10.67 2.22 48.35
N ALA A 774 10.88 0.91 48.58
CA ALA A 774 11.95 0.11 47.95
C ALA A 774 11.39 -1.20 47.32
N PRO A 775 12.08 -1.83 46.34
CA PRO A 775 11.57 -3.01 45.64
C PRO A 775 11.78 -4.33 46.41
N PRO A 776 10.98 -5.38 46.11
CA PRO A 776 11.12 -6.72 46.71
C PRO A 776 12.27 -7.55 46.09
N PRO A 777 12.71 -8.64 46.76
CA PRO A 777 13.89 -9.44 46.37
C PRO A 777 13.58 -10.58 45.37
N PRO A 778 14.62 -11.16 44.72
CA PRO A 778 14.49 -12.38 43.93
C PRO A 778 14.37 -13.63 44.81
N ALA A 779 13.68 -14.66 44.31
CA ALA A 779 13.57 -15.98 44.95
C ALA A 779 14.30 -17.05 44.12
N ASN A 780 15.00 -17.97 44.81
CA ASN A 780 15.75 -19.08 44.22
C ASN A 780 14.95 -20.40 44.22
N HIS A 781 15.42 -21.34 43.40
CA HIS A 781 15.00 -22.75 43.32
C HIS A 781 13.60 -22.99 42.70
N SER A 782 13.37 -24.08 41.97
CA SER A 782 13.99 -25.41 42.12
C SER A 782 14.19 -26.20 40.83
N GLU A 783 15.23 -27.03 40.86
CA GLU A 783 15.56 -28.08 39.91
C GLU A 783 14.62 -29.29 40.11
N LYS A 784 14.09 -29.87 39.02
CA LYS A 784 13.32 -31.14 39.09
C LYS A 784 13.29 -31.89 37.75
N ALA A 785 14.33 -32.67 37.49
CA ALA A 785 14.27 -33.71 36.46
C ALA A 785 13.45 -34.93 36.96
N ARG A 786 12.62 -35.54 36.10
CA ARG A 786 12.34 -37.00 36.15
C ARG A 786 11.55 -37.55 34.94
N ARG A 787 12.12 -38.62 34.38
CA ARG A 787 11.48 -39.81 33.78
C ARG A 787 10.69 -39.69 32.47
N SER A 788 11.38 -40.16 31.44
CA SER A 788 10.89 -40.92 30.30
C SER A 788 10.01 -42.15 30.64
N SER A 789 9.39 -42.69 29.57
CA SER A 789 8.78 -44.03 29.36
C SER A 789 7.25 -44.09 29.38
N GLY A 790 6.62 -44.45 28.26
CA GLY A 790 5.15 -44.43 28.13
C GLY A 790 4.47 -45.16 26.95
N ARG A 791 5.22 -45.85 26.07
CA ARG A 791 4.77 -46.41 24.75
C ARG A 791 4.56 -45.37 23.65
#